data_AF-A0A0N8GPX8-F1
#
_entry.id   AF-A0A0N8GPX8-F1
#
_cell.length_a   1.000
_cell.length_b   1.000
_cell.length_c   1.000
_cell.angle_alpha   90.00
_cell.angle_beta   90.00
_cell.angle_gamma   90.00
#
_symmetry.space_group_name_H-M   'P 1'
#
loop_
_entity.id
_entity.type
_entity.pdbx_description
1 polymer ?
#
loop_
_entity_poly.entity_id
_entity_poly.type
_entity_poly.pdbx_seq_one_letter_code
_entity_poly.pdbx_strand_id
1 'polypeptide(L)'
;MPSASVRSHLARTLLRRLGEAALTLLVIAYLTILGLLLAERGRSGLPAQPLQTAGEALVSLADYLLHHPGTYVWKHQEWTAAALVLTIFGRSAGLLLFSLGLAAILGFALGVAMAERRSLGRTLLLVLSILGISTPSFFLGMLLWVFNIALARRLGTPPLPPTGFGWDAHMLMPALVLAMRPLAQIAQVTCVALAEVEGQDFMRVAQAKGLPRRLIRARHALRNIWVTFFTTTATSLRYSLATLPVVEFFFLWPGVGLTLIEAIQAGVIPLVTDFILLLGLLFLGVNLIVEVLYPWLDPRLRQNDLHQEEERPTWAQRWARMVAAWRDLWQRVHTWRKPRERIGLAALPRRTVPVVMEAPSAATQGARRRWWVRRILGNPALVLGTGLVLGLVGLMVFGPRLTPANPYQIHGVMMIEGKIGAPPYRPSSVFPWGTDHIGRDIQALVLYGARTTLTLAFWGMLARILLGTLLGLLAGWWQGSWLDRLISRAVGVWAAFPLTLFAMIVIQALGIQQGAWVFIVAICLVGWGEIAQMVRGQVLSLKPQPFVEAARVIGASTRRILLYHILPQLFPALITMAVLEMGGVLMLLAELGFLNIFLGGGYQLAIAETGRMMPVIARFSDIPEWAALLANIRDWWRSYPWMAWYPGVAFFLTILAFNLWGEGLRRLLAEVHLNLMRLFNRYVLAGLLVIGVVLNWATAGTTPLSQYKRVAVQFDAQRALTHIRALTDPAMGGRETGTPGAEFAARYIADQMKAIGLLPAGDNNTYIQTLVNPRYHLTQPPRLELLDAQGHSLLSFVYRQDFAERLVPHACAGVAQGRVIGVTTGPLLEESPTDPYGLNRRNLREYILLMREEDFERLPPQIAAGILVISEDAHNLQRRFLYPQAMRGLCRQPIMWISPQAAEVLLATAGSTLADFYASAAELRAGEVALTPPGAVVQMQVLPTLDSGVDENYYNVIGYLPGSGSEVQVPGGLNLDHYVIMVSAYYDGLGVGPDGTLYPGANDNASGVAALLELARLLKESPYPPKRAVVFVAWAGGERGEGLSVVNVMNAKTGFSSLTVEAVLELSGVAAGTGKHMLLGEGSSYRLVRLFQRAASRLGVGLTTRGRGPHADLPVQAGFGGRSALTAYISWDGADQWAHTPQDDLNSIDPERLRKVGQTTALSLLMLSREMSGW
;
A
#
# COMPACT_ATOMS: atom_id res chain seq x y z
N MET A 1 -15.24 44.87 -44.99
CA MET A 1 -16.05 43.63 -44.79
C MET A 1 -15.31 42.46 -45.44
N PRO A 2 -15.22 41.27 -44.82
CA PRO A 2 -14.56 40.12 -45.45
C PRO A 2 -15.43 39.54 -46.57
N SER A 3 -14.80 39.12 -47.68
CA SER A 3 -15.43 38.49 -48.84
C SER A 3 -16.16 37.19 -48.47
N ALA A 4 -17.15 36.78 -49.27
CA ALA A 4 -17.98 35.59 -49.02
C ALA A 4 -17.16 34.29 -48.86
N SER A 5 -16.01 34.18 -49.54
CA SER A 5 -15.09 33.04 -49.43
C SER A 5 -14.39 32.93 -48.07
N VAL A 6 -14.10 34.06 -47.42
CA VAL A 6 -13.45 34.09 -46.10
C VAL A 6 -14.42 33.65 -45.00
N ARG A 7 -15.71 33.98 -45.12
CA ARG A 7 -16.75 33.57 -44.15
C ARG A 7 -17.02 32.07 -44.20
N SER A 8 -17.07 31.47 -45.39
CA SER A 8 -17.30 30.03 -45.54
C SER A 8 -16.11 29.19 -45.06
N HIS A 9 -14.88 29.65 -45.27
CA HIS A 9 -13.68 29.00 -44.76
C HIS A 9 -13.60 29.06 -43.22
N LEU A 10 -13.80 30.24 -42.62
CA LEU A 10 -13.87 30.39 -41.17
C LEU A 10 -14.95 29.49 -40.54
N ALA A 11 -16.12 29.37 -41.17
CA ALA A 11 -17.18 28.49 -40.70
C ALA A 11 -16.77 27.01 -40.69
N ARG A 12 -16.10 26.52 -41.74
CA ARG A 12 -15.63 25.11 -41.81
C ARG A 12 -14.54 24.81 -40.78
N THR A 13 -13.59 25.73 -40.60
CA THR A 13 -12.53 25.59 -39.60
C THR A 13 -13.12 25.52 -38.19
N LEU A 14 -14.09 26.39 -37.89
CA LEU A 14 -14.76 26.44 -36.60
C LEU A 14 -15.57 25.17 -36.33
N LEU A 15 -16.31 24.66 -37.32
CA LEU A 15 -17.08 23.41 -37.22
C LEU A 15 -16.17 22.19 -36.98
N ARG A 16 -15.01 22.15 -37.63
CA ARG A 16 -13.99 21.12 -37.38
C ARG A 16 -13.43 21.19 -35.95
N ARG A 17 -13.12 22.39 -35.45
CA ARG A 17 -12.61 22.60 -34.09
C ARG A 17 -13.64 22.19 -33.03
N LEU A 18 -14.92 22.48 -33.27
CA LEU A 18 -16.01 22.00 -32.41
C LEU A 18 -16.09 20.47 -32.38
N GLY A 19 -15.92 19.80 -33.53
CA GLY A 19 -15.84 18.34 -33.58
C GLY A 19 -14.63 17.76 -32.83
N GLU A 20 -13.46 18.38 -32.95
CA GLU A 20 -12.26 17.99 -32.19
C GLU A 20 -12.43 18.22 -30.68
N ALA A 21 -13.10 19.31 -30.28
CA ALA A 21 -13.44 19.60 -28.90
C ALA A 21 -14.44 18.58 -28.32
N ALA A 22 -15.50 18.24 -29.06
CA ALA A 22 -16.48 17.23 -28.64
C ALA A 22 -15.84 15.85 -28.42
N LEU A 23 -14.94 15.42 -29.32
CA LEU A 23 -14.19 14.17 -29.12
C LEU A 23 -13.29 14.24 -27.89
N THR A 24 -12.64 15.37 -27.65
CA THR A 24 -11.79 15.59 -26.47
C THR A 24 -12.60 15.46 -25.19
N LEU A 25 -13.79 16.08 -25.14
CA LEU A 25 -14.70 15.98 -24.01
C LEU A 25 -15.19 14.54 -23.78
N LEU A 26 -15.52 13.80 -24.84
CA LEU A 26 -15.92 12.39 -24.72
C LEU A 26 -14.81 11.52 -24.11
N VAL A 27 -13.55 11.73 -24.53
CA VAL A 27 -12.39 11.03 -23.94
C VAL A 27 -12.19 11.44 -22.47
N ILE A 28 -12.38 12.71 -22.13
CA ILE A 28 -12.31 13.18 -20.74
C ILE A 28 -13.38 12.51 -19.87
N ALA A 29 -14.64 12.42 -20.35
CA ALA A 29 -15.71 11.72 -19.66
C ALA A 29 -15.34 10.26 -19.42
N TYR A 30 -14.90 9.56 -20.47
CA TYR A 30 -14.48 8.16 -20.37
C TYR A 30 -13.37 7.96 -19.34
N LEU A 31 -12.30 8.76 -19.40
CA LEU A 31 -11.17 8.63 -18.47
C LEU A 31 -11.56 8.97 -17.03
N THR A 32 -12.49 9.91 -16.85
CA THR A 32 -13.03 10.27 -15.53
C THR A 32 -13.81 9.10 -14.93
N ILE A 33 -14.76 8.56 -15.69
CA ILE A 33 -15.58 7.42 -15.26
C ILE A 33 -14.69 6.20 -14.98
N LEU A 34 -13.77 5.87 -15.90
CA LEU A 34 -12.81 4.79 -15.72
C LEU A 34 -11.98 4.96 -14.44
N GLY A 35 -11.44 6.15 -14.23
CA GLY A 35 -10.67 6.46 -13.03
C GLY A 35 -11.49 6.34 -11.75
N LEU A 36 -12.75 6.77 -11.75
CA LEU A 36 -13.63 6.72 -10.60
C LEU A 36 -14.11 5.29 -10.28
N LEU A 37 -14.45 4.49 -11.30
CA LEU A 37 -14.79 3.07 -11.12
C LEU A 37 -13.60 2.27 -10.57
N LEU A 38 -12.39 2.54 -11.07
CA LEU A 38 -11.17 1.96 -10.52
C LEU A 38 -10.93 2.44 -9.08
N ALA A 39 -11.17 3.72 -8.77
CA ALA A 39 -11.04 4.26 -7.42
C ALA A 39 -12.08 3.69 -6.46
N GLU A 40 -13.30 3.40 -6.91
CA GLU A 40 -14.32 2.71 -6.14
C GLU A 40 -13.90 1.26 -5.83
N ARG A 41 -13.43 0.51 -6.83
CA ARG A 41 -12.85 -0.83 -6.63
C ARG A 41 -11.67 -0.80 -5.64
N GLY A 42 -10.79 0.19 -5.80
CA GLY A 42 -9.65 0.42 -4.89
C GLY A 42 -10.08 0.73 -3.46
N ARG A 43 -11.10 1.57 -3.26
CA ARG A 43 -11.70 1.86 -1.95
C ARG A 43 -12.37 0.62 -1.33
N SER A 44 -12.97 -0.23 -2.15
CA SER A 44 -13.61 -1.48 -1.74
C SER A 44 -12.62 -2.65 -1.55
N GLY A 45 -11.31 -2.43 -1.69
CA GLY A 45 -10.30 -3.47 -1.54
C GLY A 45 -10.30 -4.55 -2.63
N LEU A 46 -11.00 -4.31 -3.74
CA LEU A 46 -11.11 -5.24 -4.86
C LEU A 46 -9.89 -5.12 -5.80
N PRO A 47 -9.50 -6.19 -6.51
CA PRO A 47 -8.45 -6.10 -7.53
C PRO A 47 -8.86 -5.12 -8.64
N ALA A 48 -7.92 -4.29 -9.09
CA ALA A 48 -8.20 -3.22 -10.04
C ALA A 48 -8.77 -3.69 -11.39
N GLN A 49 -8.51 -4.92 -11.83
CA GLN A 49 -9.00 -5.52 -13.10
C GLN A 49 -9.21 -4.51 -14.25
N PRO A 50 -8.16 -3.78 -14.68
CA PRO A 50 -8.32 -2.58 -15.51
C PRO A 50 -8.95 -2.83 -16.89
N LEU A 51 -8.77 -4.03 -17.45
CA LEU A 51 -9.39 -4.44 -18.71
C LEU A 51 -10.91 -4.59 -18.59
N GLN A 52 -11.41 -5.17 -17.49
CA GLN A 52 -12.83 -5.33 -17.26
C GLN A 52 -13.48 -3.98 -16.94
N THR A 53 -12.86 -3.19 -16.06
CA THR A 53 -13.36 -1.86 -15.70
C THR A 53 -13.35 -0.89 -16.89
N ALA A 54 -12.45 -1.07 -17.87
CA ALA A 54 -12.51 -0.33 -19.13
C ALA A 54 -13.81 -0.62 -19.93
N GLY A 55 -14.26 -1.87 -19.94
CA GLY A 55 -15.55 -2.25 -20.53
C GLY A 55 -16.73 -1.64 -19.77
N GLU A 56 -16.71 -1.72 -18.43
CA GLU A 56 -17.72 -1.11 -17.56
C GLU A 56 -17.79 0.41 -17.76
N ALA A 57 -16.65 1.09 -17.87
CA ALA A 57 -16.58 2.53 -18.11
C ALA A 57 -17.17 2.94 -19.46
N LEU A 58 -17.06 2.10 -20.51
CA LEU A 58 -17.72 2.35 -21.79
C LEU A 58 -19.25 2.27 -21.67
N VAL A 59 -19.75 1.27 -20.94
CA VAL A 59 -21.19 1.10 -20.67
C VAL A 59 -21.71 2.26 -19.83
N SER A 60 -21.01 2.61 -18.75
CA SER A 60 -21.36 3.76 -17.90
C SER A 60 -21.28 5.09 -18.64
N LEU A 61 -20.36 5.24 -19.61
CA LEU A 61 -20.32 6.43 -20.47
C LEU A 61 -21.55 6.50 -21.39
N ALA A 62 -21.95 5.37 -21.99
CA ALA A 62 -23.14 5.31 -22.83
C ALA A 62 -24.40 5.63 -22.00
N ASP A 63 -24.50 5.08 -20.79
CA ASP A 63 -25.60 5.37 -19.87
C ASP A 63 -25.60 6.83 -19.42
N TYR A 64 -24.44 7.39 -19.07
CA TYR A 64 -24.29 8.80 -18.74
C TYR A 64 -24.75 9.74 -19.88
N LEU A 65 -24.52 9.36 -21.14
CA LEU A 65 -24.93 10.17 -22.30
C LEU A 65 -26.43 10.01 -22.65
N LEU A 66 -27.00 8.82 -22.45
CA LEU A 66 -28.38 8.51 -22.84
C LEU A 66 -29.39 8.78 -21.71
N HIS A 67 -28.99 8.57 -20.46
CA HIS A 67 -29.83 8.65 -19.25
C HIS A 67 -29.19 9.56 -18.19
N HIS A 68 -28.73 10.75 -18.60
CA HIS A 68 -28.13 11.72 -17.67
C HIS A 68 -29.12 12.08 -16.52
N PRO A 69 -28.68 12.05 -15.25
CA PRO A 69 -29.55 12.31 -14.10
C PRO A 69 -30.12 13.74 -14.12
N GLY A 70 -31.45 13.86 -14.08
CA GLY A 70 -32.14 15.16 -14.06
C GLY A 70 -32.02 15.91 -12.72
N THR A 71 -31.81 15.18 -11.62
CA THR A 71 -31.69 15.73 -10.27
C THR A 71 -30.53 15.09 -9.50
N TYR A 72 -29.96 15.83 -8.56
CA TYR A 72 -28.94 15.35 -7.63
C TYR A 72 -29.39 15.64 -6.19
N VAL A 73 -29.21 14.66 -5.30
CA VAL A 73 -29.30 14.88 -3.86
C VAL A 73 -27.93 15.37 -3.38
N TRP A 74 -27.84 16.64 -2.99
CA TRP A 74 -26.60 17.26 -2.52
C TRP A 74 -26.82 18.04 -1.23
N LYS A 75 -26.03 17.75 -0.18
CA LYS A 75 -26.17 18.35 1.16
C LYS A 75 -27.60 18.28 1.70
N HIS A 76 -28.20 17.09 1.61
CA HIS A 76 -29.57 16.78 2.07
C HIS A 76 -30.69 17.57 1.37
N GLN A 77 -30.40 18.19 0.22
CA GLN A 77 -31.39 18.87 -0.61
C GLN A 77 -31.38 18.29 -2.02
N GLU A 78 -32.56 18.19 -2.63
CA GLU A 78 -32.68 17.86 -4.04
C GLU A 78 -32.48 19.11 -4.89
N TRP A 79 -31.56 19.02 -5.84
CA TRP A 79 -31.30 20.07 -6.81
C TRP A 79 -31.57 19.54 -8.22
N THR A 80 -32.06 20.39 -9.11
CA THR A 80 -31.99 20.09 -10.54
C THR A 80 -30.53 20.08 -10.97
N ALA A 81 -30.14 19.09 -11.79
CA ALA A 81 -28.75 18.91 -12.18
C ALA A 81 -28.18 20.19 -12.81
N ALA A 82 -28.93 20.82 -13.72
CA ALA A 82 -28.55 22.08 -14.34
C ALA A 82 -28.35 23.22 -13.34
N ALA A 83 -29.25 23.40 -12.37
CA ALA A 83 -29.14 24.48 -11.39
C ALA A 83 -27.95 24.29 -10.46
N LEU A 84 -27.72 23.07 -9.96
CA LEU A 84 -26.57 22.78 -9.09
C LEU A 84 -25.26 23.04 -9.84
N VAL A 85 -25.12 22.41 -11.01
CA VAL A 85 -23.89 22.40 -11.79
C VAL A 85 -23.55 23.80 -12.32
N LEU A 86 -24.50 24.52 -12.94
CA LEU A 86 -24.25 25.86 -13.49
C LEU A 86 -23.96 26.89 -12.40
N THR A 87 -24.63 26.80 -11.24
CA THR A 87 -24.41 27.73 -10.13
C THR A 87 -23.00 27.58 -9.56
N ILE A 88 -22.58 26.34 -9.31
CA ILE A 88 -21.24 26.03 -8.77
C ILE A 88 -20.17 26.34 -9.82
N PHE A 89 -20.39 25.96 -11.08
CA PHE A 89 -19.51 26.29 -12.20
C PHE A 89 -19.34 27.80 -12.37
N GLY A 90 -20.42 28.58 -12.33
CA GLY A 90 -20.37 30.03 -12.49
C GLY A 90 -19.45 30.72 -11.48
N ARG A 91 -19.43 30.23 -10.23
CA ARG A 91 -18.54 30.76 -9.17
C ARG A 91 -17.07 30.46 -9.46
N SER A 92 -16.75 29.25 -9.90
CA SER A 92 -15.36 28.86 -10.24
C SER A 92 -14.88 29.51 -11.53
N ALA A 93 -15.72 29.51 -12.58
CA ALA A 93 -15.42 30.16 -13.85
C ALA A 93 -15.20 31.66 -13.65
N GLY A 94 -16.02 32.31 -12.83
CA GLY A 94 -15.85 33.70 -12.43
C GLY A 94 -14.51 33.97 -11.75
N LEU A 95 -14.17 33.15 -10.74
CA LEU A 95 -12.89 33.24 -10.04
C LEU A 95 -11.69 33.03 -10.97
N LEU A 96 -11.74 32.00 -11.83
CA LEU A 96 -10.71 31.70 -12.82
C LEU A 96 -10.50 32.85 -13.80
N LEU A 97 -11.58 33.31 -14.45
CA LEU A 97 -11.50 34.37 -15.47
C LEU A 97 -11.03 35.69 -14.85
N PHE A 98 -11.51 36.03 -13.64
CA PHE A 98 -11.04 37.21 -12.93
C PHE A 98 -9.56 37.11 -12.57
N SER A 99 -9.10 35.98 -12.04
CA SER A 99 -7.68 35.76 -11.72
C SER A 99 -6.79 35.80 -12.96
N LEU A 100 -7.25 35.23 -14.09
CA LEU A 100 -6.51 35.24 -15.35
C LEU A 100 -6.46 36.64 -15.96
N GLY A 101 -7.56 37.39 -15.90
CA GLY A 101 -7.61 38.79 -16.32
C GLY A 101 -6.66 39.66 -15.49
N LEU A 102 -6.67 39.50 -14.17
CA LEU A 102 -5.75 40.18 -13.25
C LEU A 102 -4.28 39.85 -13.57
N ALA A 103 -3.98 38.56 -13.76
CA ALA A 103 -2.65 38.10 -14.14
C ALA A 103 -2.21 38.62 -15.52
N ALA A 104 -3.11 38.67 -16.49
CA ALA A 104 -2.83 39.17 -17.83
C ALA A 104 -2.50 40.67 -17.81
N ILE A 105 -3.28 41.47 -17.08
CA ILE A 105 -3.08 42.92 -16.97
C ILE A 105 -1.78 43.23 -16.21
N LEU A 106 -1.64 42.70 -14.99
CA LEU A 106 -0.48 42.96 -14.14
C LEU A 106 0.79 42.35 -14.72
N GLY A 107 0.71 41.12 -15.22
CA GLY A 107 1.82 40.41 -15.84
C GLY A 107 2.33 41.14 -17.08
N PHE A 108 1.43 41.58 -17.96
CA PHE A 108 1.83 42.38 -19.13
C PHE A 108 2.50 43.70 -18.73
N ALA A 109 1.89 44.43 -17.79
CA ALA A 109 2.44 45.71 -17.31
C ALA A 109 3.83 45.54 -16.69
N LEU A 110 4.02 44.53 -15.83
CA LEU A 110 5.30 44.20 -15.22
C LEU A 110 6.32 43.76 -16.28
N GLY A 111 5.93 42.92 -17.23
CA GLY A 111 6.81 42.45 -18.31
C GLY A 111 7.31 43.59 -19.21
N VAL A 112 6.43 44.53 -19.56
CA VAL A 112 6.80 45.74 -20.30
C VAL A 112 7.74 46.62 -19.48
N ALA A 113 7.42 46.89 -18.21
CA ALA A 113 8.23 47.74 -17.34
C ALA A 113 9.63 47.15 -17.08
N MET A 114 9.74 45.83 -16.93
CA MET A 114 11.00 45.13 -16.71
C MET A 114 11.89 45.12 -17.97
N ALA A 115 11.29 45.07 -19.16
CA ALA A 115 12.03 45.18 -20.42
C ALA A 115 12.75 46.53 -20.57
N GLU A 116 12.25 47.60 -19.92
CA GLU A 116 12.85 48.94 -19.99
C GLU A 116 14.16 49.07 -19.18
N ARG A 117 14.33 48.29 -18.10
CA ARG A 117 15.47 48.41 -17.19
C ARG A 117 16.55 47.37 -17.51
N ARG A 118 17.61 47.79 -18.21
CA ARG A 118 18.65 46.88 -18.78
C ARG A 118 19.36 45.94 -17.79
N SER A 119 19.65 46.35 -16.55
CA SER A 119 20.37 45.51 -15.56
C SER A 119 19.51 45.10 -14.35
N LEU A 120 18.89 46.08 -13.66
CA LEU A 120 18.03 45.83 -12.51
C LEU A 120 16.71 45.14 -12.89
N GLY A 121 16.13 45.49 -14.03
CA GLY A 121 14.86 44.90 -14.50
C GLY A 121 14.97 43.41 -14.77
N ARG A 122 16.06 42.97 -15.42
CA ARG A 122 16.32 41.54 -15.69
C ARG A 122 16.50 40.72 -14.42
N THR A 123 17.18 41.27 -13.41
CA THR A 123 17.41 40.58 -12.13
C THR A 123 16.12 40.48 -11.32
N LEU A 124 15.36 41.58 -11.23
CA LEU A 124 14.06 41.60 -10.57
C LEU A 124 13.05 40.68 -11.25
N LEU A 125 13.01 40.66 -12.59
CA LEU A 125 12.19 39.74 -13.37
C LEU A 125 12.49 38.29 -12.97
N LEU A 126 13.76 37.92 -12.92
CA LEU A 126 14.15 36.56 -12.57
C LEU A 126 13.75 36.17 -11.16
N VAL A 127 14.02 37.03 -10.20
CA VAL A 127 13.69 36.76 -8.80
C VAL A 127 12.17 36.64 -8.64
N LEU A 128 11.40 37.58 -9.17
CA LEU A 128 9.94 37.57 -9.06
C LEU A 128 9.31 36.39 -9.80
N SER A 129 9.76 36.08 -11.01
CA SER A 129 9.25 34.93 -11.76
C SER A 129 9.56 33.61 -11.06
N ILE A 130 10.79 33.44 -10.57
CA ILE A 130 11.20 32.21 -9.89
C ILE A 130 10.44 32.07 -8.56
N LEU A 131 10.32 33.14 -7.77
CA LEU A 131 9.54 33.10 -6.52
C LEU A 131 8.07 32.78 -6.78
N GLY A 132 7.45 33.42 -7.79
CA GLY A 132 6.05 33.18 -8.14
C GLY A 132 5.79 31.74 -8.60
N ILE A 133 6.70 31.15 -9.38
CA ILE A 133 6.59 29.75 -9.83
C ILE A 133 6.90 28.76 -8.69
N SER A 134 7.74 29.15 -7.74
CA SER A 134 8.21 28.25 -6.67
C SER A 134 7.30 28.19 -5.45
N THR A 135 6.33 29.08 -5.32
CA THR A 135 5.48 29.19 -4.13
C THR A 135 4.21 28.32 -4.28
N PRO A 136 4.00 27.29 -3.44
CA PRO A 136 2.75 26.54 -3.44
C PRO A 136 1.54 27.42 -3.16
N SER A 137 0.43 27.16 -3.84
CA SER A 137 -0.78 27.98 -3.75
C SER A 137 -1.35 28.06 -2.34
N PHE A 138 -1.44 26.93 -1.62
CA PHE A 138 -1.88 26.92 -0.21
C PHE A 138 -0.92 27.72 0.70
N PHE A 139 0.39 27.64 0.46
CA PHE A 139 1.40 28.33 1.25
C PHE A 139 1.34 29.84 1.00
N LEU A 140 1.16 30.27 -0.26
CA LEU A 140 0.90 31.66 -0.60
C LEU A 140 -0.40 32.17 0.02
N GLY A 141 -1.47 31.37 -0.01
CA GLY A 141 -2.73 31.68 0.65
C GLY A 141 -2.55 31.92 2.15
N MET A 142 -1.76 31.08 2.82
CA MET A 142 -1.39 31.25 4.22
C MET A 142 -0.56 32.52 4.46
N LEU A 143 0.44 32.82 3.63
CA LEU A 143 1.24 34.04 3.73
C LEU A 143 0.39 35.30 3.58
N LEU A 144 -0.53 35.32 2.61
CA LEU A 144 -1.46 36.43 2.42
C LEU A 144 -2.38 36.60 3.62
N TRP A 145 -2.86 35.50 4.20
CA TRP A 145 -3.67 35.54 5.41
C TRP A 145 -2.89 36.10 6.61
N VAL A 146 -1.66 35.65 6.84
CA VAL A 146 -0.78 36.15 7.92
C VAL A 146 -0.52 37.64 7.72
N PHE A 147 -0.23 38.06 6.48
CA PHE A 147 -0.04 39.46 6.13
C PHE A 147 -1.31 40.29 6.39
N ASN A 148 -2.47 39.79 5.98
CA ASN A 148 -3.76 40.45 6.18
C ASN A 148 -4.08 40.63 7.68
N ILE A 149 -3.82 39.61 8.51
CA ILE A 149 -3.96 39.70 9.97
C ILE A 149 -2.97 40.71 10.56
N ALA A 150 -1.72 40.69 10.13
CA ALA A 150 -0.70 41.63 10.61
C ALA A 150 -1.08 43.08 10.27
N LEU A 151 -1.64 43.31 9.09
CA LEU A 151 -2.11 44.61 8.66
C LEU A 151 -3.39 45.03 9.38
N ALA A 152 -4.32 44.10 9.61
CA ALA A 152 -5.53 44.32 10.41
C ALA A 152 -5.20 44.78 11.84
N ARG A 153 -4.21 44.14 12.47
CA ARG A 153 -3.71 44.54 13.80
C ARG A 153 -3.11 45.95 13.82
N ARG A 154 -2.58 46.44 12.70
CA ARG A 154 -2.02 47.80 12.56
C ARG A 154 -3.06 48.86 12.21
N LEU A 155 -4.02 48.53 11.34
CA LEU A 155 -5.02 49.47 10.82
C LEU A 155 -6.34 49.46 11.63
N GLY A 156 -6.51 48.53 12.57
CA GLY A 156 -7.75 48.36 13.35
C GLY A 156 -8.86 47.62 12.61
N THR A 157 -8.81 47.54 11.27
CA THR A 157 -9.74 46.78 10.44
C THR A 157 -8.99 45.91 9.42
N PRO A 158 -9.46 44.69 9.12
CA PRO A 158 -8.87 43.87 8.08
C PRO A 158 -9.11 44.50 6.70
N PRO A 159 -8.06 44.81 5.93
CA PRO A 159 -8.20 45.50 4.65
C PRO A 159 -8.82 44.61 3.57
N LEU A 160 -8.63 43.29 3.66
CA LEU A 160 -9.20 42.32 2.75
C LEU A 160 -10.03 41.29 3.53
N PRO A 161 -11.31 41.08 3.16
CA PRO A 161 -12.13 40.16 3.91
C PRO A 161 -11.75 38.71 3.53
N PRO A 162 -11.50 37.84 4.54
CA PRO A 162 -10.85 36.56 4.29
C PRO A 162 -11.74 35.38 3.92
N THR A 163 -13.03 35.49 4.16
CA THR A 163 -14.03 34.45 3.93
C THR A 163 -15.36 35.08 3.61
N GLY A 164 -16.03 34.65 2.54
CA GLY A 164 -17.36 35.12 2.16
C GLY A 164 -17.85 34.43 0.89
N PHE A 165 -19.07 34.78 0.46
CA PHE A 165 -19.77 34.08 -0.62
C PHE A 165 -20.26 35.08 -1.67
N GLY A 166 -19.72 35.00 -2.89
CA GLY A 166 -20.27 35.73 -4.04
C GLY A 166 -19.27 36.64 -4.76
N TRP A 167 -19.79 37.46 -5.66
CA TRP A 167 -19.01 38.34 -6.53
C TRP A 167 -18.63 39.66 -5.85
N ASP A 168 -17.90 39.56 -4.73
CA ASP A 168 -17.56 40.70 -3.88
C ASP A 168 -16.06 40.74 -3.54
N ALA A 169 -15.67 41.53 -2.52
CA ALA A 169 -14.28 41.69 -2.11
C ALA A 169 -13.62 40.37 -1.62
N HIS A 170 -14.40 39.33 -1.28
CA HIS A 170 -13.87 38.03 -0.85
C HIS A 170 -13.22 37.25 -2.01
N MET A 171 -13.48 37.62 -3.26
CA MET A 171 -12.79 37.05 -4.43
C MET A 171 -11.33 37.44 -4.53
N LEU A 172 -10.92 38.56 -3.90
CA LEU A 172 -9.63 39.17 -4.20
C LEU A 172 -8.44 38.31 -3.73
N MET A 173 -8.49 37.75 -2.52
CA MET A 173 -7.41 36.90 -2.03
C MET A 173 -7.30 35.55 -2.77
N PRO A 174 -8.39 34.77 -2.95
CA PRO A 174 -8.37 33.58 -3.79
C PRO A 174 -7.86 33.88 -5.22
N ALA A 175 -8.30 34.99 -5.81
CA ALA A 175 -7.87 35.39 -7.15
C ALA A 175 -6.39 35.76 -7.21
N LEU A 176 -5.84 36.45 -6.21
CA LEU A 176 -4.41 36.78 -6.14
C LEU A 176 -3.55 35.52 -6.06
N VAL A 177 -3.95 34.54 -5.24
CA VAL A 177 -3.24 33.25 -5.16
C VAL A 177 -3.27 32.54 -6.50
N LEU A 178 -4.44 32.47 -7.13
CA LEU A 178 -4.66 31.80 -8.42
C LEU A 178 -3.95 32.51 -9.59
N ALA A 179 -3.80 33.84 -9.50
CA ALA A 179 -3.16 34.68 -10.49
C ALA A 179 -1.63 34.67 -10.42
N MET A 180 -1.01 34.32 -9.28
CA MET A 180 0.43 34.52 -9.06
C MET A 180 1.32 33.82 -10.10
N ARG A 181 1.06 32.54 -10.38
CA ARG A 181 1.84 31.76 -11.34
C ARG A 181 1.61 32.20 -12.80
N PRO A 182 0.35 32.37 -13.27
CA PRO A 182 0.09 33.01 -14.57
C PRO A 182 0.73 34.38 -14.71
N LEU A 183 0.67 35.23 -13.68
CA LEU A 183 1.27 36.57 -13.68
C LEU A 183 2.78 36.50 -13.88
N ALA A 184 3.46 35.64 -13.13
CA ALA A 184 4.91 35.43 -13.24
C ALA A 184 5.32 34.96 -14.64
N GLN A 185 4.55 34.05 -15.24
CA GLN A 185 4.79 33.50 -16.56
C GLN A 185 4.51 34.52 -17.68
N ILE A 186 3.38 35.22 -17.62
CA ILE A 186 3.01 36.27 -18.57
C ILE A 186 4.04 37.39 -18.52
N ALA A 187 4.44 37.86 -17.33
CA ALA A 187 5.47 38.89 -17.19
C ALA A 187 6.81 38.45 -17.82
N GLN A 188 7.23 37.21 -17.57
CA GLN A 188 8.45 36.65 -18.14
C GLN A 188 8.40 36.57 -19.67
N VAL A 189 7.35 35.98 -20.23
CA VAL A 189 7.23 35.81 -21.68
C VAL A 189 7.07 37.16 -22.38
N THR A 190 6.26 38.07 -21.84
CA THR A 190 6.12 39.42 -22.38
C THR A 190 7.45 40.17 -22.37
N CYS A 191 8.22 40.09 -21.28
CA CYS A 191 9.53 40.75 -21.21
C CYS A 191 10.52 40.18 -22.23
N VAL A 192 10.59 38.84 -22.37
CA VAL A 192 11.50 38.17 -23.30
C VAL A 192 11.11 38.46 -24.75
N ALA A 193 9.84 38.31 -25.10
CA ALA A 193 9.32 38.57 -26.44
C ALA A 193 9.52 40.03 -26.84
N LEU A 194 9.27 40.98 -25.92
CA LEU A 194 9.48 42.40 -26.19
C LEU A 194 10.97 42.71 -26.39
N ALA A 195 11.86 42.15 -25.57
CA ALA A 195 13.30 42.34 -25.71
C ALA A 195 13.84 41.77 -27.03
N GLU A 196 13.30 40.65 -27.51
CA GLU A 196 13.64 40.06 -28.80
C GLU A 196 13.16 40.94 -29.96
N VAL A 197 11.91 41.41 -29.92
CA VAL A 197 11.34 42.29 -30.95
C VAL A 197 12.09 43.63 -31.01
N GLU A 198 12.47 44.21 -29.87
CA GLU A 198 13.31 45.43 -29.82
C GLU A 198 14.68 45.25 -30.48
N GLY A 199 15.20 44.02 -30.53
CA GLY A 199 16.48 43.69 -31.14
C GLY A 199 16.44 43.55 -32.67
N GLN A 200 15.25 43.48 -33.29
CA GLN A 200 15.10 43.24 -34.72
C GLN A 200 15.43 44.46 -35.58
N ASP A 201 15.95 44.22 -36.79
CA ASP A 201 16.47 45.29 -37.66
C ASP A 201 15.41 46.32 -38.06
N PHE A 202 14.14 45.92 -38.21
CA PHE A 202 13.06 46.85 -38.53
C PHE A 202 12.85 47.92 -37.43
N MET A 203 13.17 47.60 -36.17
CA MET A 203 13.11 48.55 -35.06
C MET A 203 14.24 49.58 -35.15
N ARG A 204 15.43 49.16 -35.58
CA ARG A 204 16.58 50.05 -35.81
C ARG A 204 16.29 51.02 -36.95
N VAL A 205 15.65 50.54 -38.03
CA VAL A 205 15.22 51.37 -39.15
C VAL A 205 14.15 52.38 -38.74
N ALA A 206 13.16 51.99 -37.92
CA ALA A 206 12.15 52.90 -37.40
C ALA A 206 12.76 54.02 -36.52
N GLN A 207 13.80 53.70 -35.73
CA GLN A 207 14.56 54.69 -34.97
C GLN A 207 15.37 55.61 -35.88
N ALA A 208 16.01 55.08 -36.93
CA ALA A 208 16.76 55.86 -37.90
C ALA A 208 15.86 56.85 -38.69
N LYS A 209 14.57 56.55 -38.84
CA LYS A 209 13.56 57.45 -39.44
C LYS A 209 13.09 58.59 -38.51
N GLY A 210 13.67 58.74 -37.32
CA GLY A 210 13.36 59.82 -36.38
C GLY A 210 12.07 59.64 -35.58
N LEU A 211 11.44 58.46 -35.61
CA LEU A 211 10.22 58.21 -34.84
C LEU A 211 10.52 58.16 -33.33
N PRO A 212 9.66 58.74 -32.46
CA PRO A 212 9.88 58.70 -31.03
C PRO A 212 9.74 57.27 -30.49
N ARG A 213 10.63 56.86 -29.57
CA ARG A 213 10.69 55.50 -29.00
C ARG A 213 9.35 54.99 -28.47
N ARG A 214 8.53 55.87 -27.86
CA ARG A 214 7.20 55.51 -27.35
C ARG A 214 6.24 55.10 -28.48
N LEU A 215 6.26 55.81 -29.60
CA LEU A 215 5.43 55.50 -30.77
C LEU A 215 5.90 54.22 -31.46
N ILE A 216 7.22 54.04 -31.59
CA ILE A 216 7.80 52.82 -32.18
C ILE A 216 7.39 51.59 -31.36
N ARG A 217 7.48 51.67 -30.03
CA ARG A 217 7.05 50.58 -29.14
C ARG A 217 5.55 50.32 -29.23
N ALA A 218 4.73 51.35 -29.08
CA ALA A 218 3.28 51.19 -29.04
C ALA A 218 2.70 50.65 -30.36
N ARG A 219 3.20 51.12 -31.51
CA ARG A 219 2.68 50.72 -32.82
C ARG A 219 3.37 49.50 -33.44
N HIS A 220 4.66 49.29 -33.19
CA HIS A 220 5.42 48.21 -33.84
C HIS A 220 5.80 47.09 -32.87
N ALA A 221 6.40 47.40 -31.71
CA ALA A 221 6.88 46.35 -30.81
C ALA A 221 5.73 45.60 -30.12
N LEU A 222 4.80 46.32 -29.47
CA LEU A 222 3.68 45.72 -28.75
C LEU A 222 2.74 44.94 -29.68
N ARG A 223 2.54 45.44 -30.90
CA ARG A 223 1.68 44.77 -31.88
C ARG A 223 2.21 43.40 -32.30
N ASN A 224 3.53 43.27 -32.40
CA ASN A 224 4.18 42.03 -32.82
C ASN A 224 4.23 40.96 -31.71
N ILE A 225 4.06 41.34 -30.43
CA ILE A 225 4.04 40.39 -29.32
C ILE A 225 2.62 39.94 -28.90
N TRP A 226 1.55 40.52 -29.47
CA TRP A 226 0.18 40.18 -29.07
C TRP A 226 -0.13 38.69 -29.21
N VAL A 227 0.29 38.05 -30.31
CA VAL A 227 0.07 36.61 -30.53
C VAL A 227 0.71 35.81 -29.39
N THR A 228 1.98 36.08 -29.08
CA THR A 228 2.70 35.42 -27.99
C THR A 228 2.06 35.68 -26.63
N PHE A 229 1.61 36.91 -26.36
CA PHE A 229 0.92 37.27 -25.14
C PHE A 229 -0.39 36.49 -24.97
N PHE A 230 -1.29 36.52 -25.94
CA PHE A 230 -2.57 35.79 -25.86
C PHE A 230 -2.37 34.27 -25.82
N THR A 231 -1.38 33.74 -26.55
CA THR A 231 -0.99 32.32 -26.44
C THR A 231 -0.58 31.97 -25.02
N THR A 232 0.24 32.83 -24.39
CA THR A 232 0.73 32.61 -23.03
C THR A 232 -0.40 32.72 -22.01
N THR A 233 -1.31 33.69 -22.16
CA THR A 233 -2.49 33.84 -21.31
C THR A 233 -3.40 32.61 -21.41
N ALA A 234 -3.70 32.12 -22.62
CA ALA A 234 -4.49 30.90 -22.80
C ALA A 234 -3.81 29.66 -22.21
N THR A 235 -2.50 29.51 -22.43
CA THR A 235 -1.73 28.39 -21.88
C THR A 235 -1.65 28.46 -20.35
N SER A 236 -1.60 29.67 -19.77
CA SER A 236 -1.54 29.88 -18.32
C SER A 236 -2.81 29.46 -17.58
N LEU A 237 -3.96 29.45 -18.27
CA LEU A 237 -5.22 28.94 -17.72
C LEU A 237 -5.09 27.48 -17.23
N ARG A 238 -4.27 26.67 -17.90
CA ARG A 238 -3.99 25.29 -17.50
C ARG A 238 -3.41 25.21 -16.08
N TYR A 239 -2.50 26.11 -15.74
CA TYR A 239 -1.90 26.13 -14.40
C TYR A 239 -2.93 26.57 -13.35
N SER A 240 -3.76 27.57 -13.65
CA SER A 240 -4.85 27.98 -12.76
C SER A 240 -5.85 26.85 -12.54
N LEU A 241 -6.24 26.12 -13.59
CA LEU A 241 -7.13 24.95 -13.47
C LEU A 241 -6.55 23.85 -12.58
N ALA A 242 -5.25 23.59 -12.66
CA ALA A 242 -4.59 22.63 -11.78
C ALA A 242 -4.61 23.06 -10.31
N THR A 243 -4.41 24.35 -10.02
CA THR A 243 -4.39 24.90 -8.66
C THR A 243 -5.77 25.19 -8.07
N LEU A 244 -6.80 25.28 -8.92
CA LEU A 244 -8.16 25.71 -8.52
C LEU A 244 -8.71 24.92 -7.33
N PRO A 245 -8.69 23.58 -7.30
CA PRO A 245 -9.27 22.84 -6.18
C PRO A 245 -8.58 23.14 -4.86
N VAL A 246 -7.26 23.36 -4.87
CA VAL A 246 -6.47 23.70 -3.68
C VAL A 246 -6.86 25.08 -3.15
N VAL A 247 -7.01 26.07 -4.04
CA VAL A 247 -7.40 27.43 -3.68
C VAL A 247 -8.82 27.46 -3.13
N GLU A 248 -9.77 26.80 -3.81
CA GLU A 248 -11.16 26.74 -3.35
C GLU A 248 -11.29 26.00 -2.02
N PHE A 249 -10.56 24.89 -1.86
CA PHE A 249 -10.51 24.17 -0.60
C PHE A 249 -9.95 25.05 0.52
N PHE A 250 -8.81 25.73 0.32
CA PHE A 250 -8.19 26.61 1.33
C PHE A 250 -9.10 27.75 1.77
N PHE A 251 -9.70 28.47 0.81
CA PHE A 251 -10.54 29.65 1.08
C PHE A 251 -12.02 29.34 1.36
N LEU A 252 -12.41 28.05 1.37
CA LEU A 252 -13.82 27.67 1.51
C LEU A 252 -14.71 28.25 0.40
N TRP A 253 -14.14 28.46 -0.78
CA TRP A 253 -14.88 28.98 -1.92
C TRP A 253 -15.86 27.90 -2.43
N PRO A 254 -17.18 28.15 -2.48
CA PRO A 254 -18.18 27.15 -2.84
C PRO A 254 -18.25 26.95 -4.36
N GLY A 255 -17.15 26.49 -4.93
CA GLY A 255 -16.94 26.24 -6.34
C GLY A 255 -16.79 24.76 -6.69
N VAL A 256 -16.48 24.53 -7.96
CA VAL A 256 -16.32 23.24 -8.62
C VAL A 256 -15.23 22.40 -7.97
N GLY A 257 -14.07 22.97 -7.67
CA GLY A 257 -12.94 22.26 -7.09
C GLY A 257 -13.24 21.70 -5.70
N LEU A 258 -13.85 22.51 -4.81
CA LEU A 258 -14.28 22.04 -3.49
C LEU A 258 -15.36 20.95 -3.61
N THR A 259 -16.37 21.20 -4.44
CA THR A 259 -17.48 20.25 -4.65
C THR A 259 -17.02 18.95 -5.30
N LEU A 260 -16.03 19.00 -6.20
CA LEU A 260 -15.40 17.82 -6.81
C LEU A 260 -14.75 16.93 -5.76
N ILE A 261 -14.00 17.51 -4.81
CA ILE A 261 -13.38 16.75 -3.73
C ILE A 261 -14.45 16.07 -2.87
N GLU A 262 -15.51 16.81 -2.49
CA GLU A 262 -16.65 16.27 -1.74
C GLU A 262 -17.36 15.14 -2.51
N ALA A 263 -17.59 15.32 -3.83
CA ALA A 263 -18.34 14.38 -4.66
C ALA A 263 -17.54 13.10 -4.96
N ILE A 264 -16.22 13.21 -5.16
CA ILE A 264 -15.32 12.05 -5.29
C ILE A 264 -15.36 11.22 -4.00
N GLN A 265 -15.32 11.88 -2.83
CA GLN A 265 -15.42 11.19 -1.55
C GLN A 265 -16.79 10.51 -1.36
N ALA A 266 -17.88 11.19 -1.76
CA ALA A 266 -19.23 10.65 -1.71
C ALA A 266 -19.52 9.58 -2.79
N GLY A 267 -18.64 9.40 -3.79
CA GLY A 267 -18.83 8.40 -4.86
C GLY A 267 -19.88 8.80 -5.91
N VAL A 268 -20.20 10.08 -6.06
CA VAL A 268 -21.21 10.56 -7.02
C VAL A 268 -20.58 10.76 -8.41
N ILE A 269 -20.40 9.67 -9.16
CA ILE A 269 -19.67 9.65 -10.44
C ILE A 269 -20.23 10.65 -11.50
N PRO A 270 -21.54 10.74 -11.74
CA PRO A 270 -22.08 11.64 -12.77
C PRO A 270 -21.80 13.11 -12.47
N LEU A 271 -21.96 13.54 -11.22
CA LEU A 271 -21.69 14.90 -10.78
C LEU A 271 -20.21 15.29 -10.94
N VAL A 272 -19.30 14.36 -10.62
CA VAL A 272 -17.85 14.56 -10.83
C VAL A 272 -17.54 14.72 -12.32
N THR A 273 -18.18 13.90 -13.16
CA THR A 273 -18.02 13.94 -14.62
C THR A 273 -18.52 15.26 -15.20
N ASP A 274 -19.70 15.74 -14.78
CA ASP A 274 -20.27 17.03 -15.20
C ASP A 274 -19.30 18.19 -14.96
N PHE A 275 -18.73 18.25 -13.76
CA PHE A 275 -17.81 19.31 -13.38
C PHE A 275 -16.48 19.27 -14.15
N ILE A 276 -15.88 18.09 -14.33
CA ILE A 276 -14.64 17.94 -15.10
C ILE A 276 -14.88 18.30 -16.58
N LEU A 277 -16.03 17.92 -17.15
CA LEU A 277 -16.40 18.29 -18.50
C LEU A 277 -16.58 19.79 -18.67
N LEU A 278 -17.20 20.48 -17.72
CA LEU A 278 -17.36 21.94 -17.78
C LEU A 278 -16.03 22.69 -17.63
N LEU A 279 -15.12 22.22 -16.78
CA LEU A 279 -13.76 22.77 -16.71
C LEU A 279 -12.99 22.56 -18.02
N GLY A 280 -13.11 21.36 -18.61
CA GLY A 280 -12.54 21.05 -19.92
C GLY A 280 -13.15 21.92 -21.03
N LEU A 281 -14.46 22.14 -21.01
CA LEU A 281 -15.18 23.00 -21.95
C LEU A 281 -14.72 24.46 -21.83
N LEU A 282 -14.53 24.96 -20.61
CA LEU A 282 -13.98 26.30 -20.37
C LEU A 282 -12.58 26.44 -20.96
N PHE A 283 -11.70 25.46 -20.72
CA PHE A 283 -10.35 25.45 -21.27
C PHE A 283 -10.34 25.44 -22.81
N LEU A 284 -11.14 24.56 -23.41
CA LEU A 284 -11.27 24.46 -24.87
C LEU A 284 -11.88 25.73 -25.46
N GLY A 285 -12.87 26.32 -24.79
CA GLY A 285 -13.52 27.57 -25.19
C GLY A 285 -12.56 28.76 -25.19
N VAL A 286 -11.75 28.92 -24.13
CA VAL A 286 -10.74 29.98 -24.07
C VAL A 286 -9.69 29.82 -25.17
N ASN A 287 -9.20 28.59 -25.41
CA ASN A 287 -8.27 28.34 -26.50
C ASN A 287 -8.88 28.64 -27.88
N LEU A 288 -10.15 28.27 -28.09
CA LEU A 288 -10.87 28.57 -29.33
C LEU A 288 -11.00 30.08 -29.54
N ILE A 289 -11.32 30.85 -28.49
CA ILE A 289 -11.39 32.32 -28.56
C ILE A 289 -10.04 32.89 -29.00
N VAL A 290 -8.94 32.43 -28.41
CA VAL A 290 -7.60 32.89 -28.76
C VAL A 290 -7.21 32.51 -30.19
N GLU A 291 -7.53 31.30 -30.64
CA GLU A 291 -7.34 30.89 -32.04
C GLU A 291 -8.12 31.77 -33.02
N VAL A 292 -9.35 32.18 -32.69
CA VAL A 292 -10.17 33.10 -33.51
C VAL A 292 -9.60 34.52 -33.51
N LEU A 293 -8.92 34.94 -32.44
CA LEU A 293 -8.28 36.25 -32.35
C LEU A 293 -6.98 36.34 -33.17
N TYR A 294 -6.25 35.25 -33.38
CA TYR A 294 -4.95 35.30 -34.10
C TYR A 294 -5.05 35.90 -35.52
N PRO A 295 -6.01 35.52 -36.39
CA PRO A 295 -6.14 36.10 -37.72
C PRO A 295 -6.60 37.57 -37.72
N TRP A 296 -7.08 38.09 -36.59
CA TRP A 296 -7.40 39.50 -36.41
C TRP A 296 -6.18 40.31 -35.95
N LEU A 297 -5.33 39.71 -35.13
CA LEU A 297 -4.12 40.31 -34.59
C LEU A 297 -2.98 40.36 -35.63
N ASP A 298 -2.78 39.26 -36.38
CA ASP A 298 -1.81 39.17 -37.47
C ASP A 298 -2.50 38.75 -38.79
N PRO A 299 -2.68 39.69 -39.73
CA PRO A 299 -3.25 39.39 -41.04
C PRO A 299 -2.46 38.38 -41.88
N ARG A 300 -1.15 38.21 -41.63
CA ARG A 300 -0.28 37.29 -42.40
C ARG A 300 -0.67 35.83 -42.21
N LEU A 301 -1.23 35.50 -41.05
CA LEU A 301 -1.70 34.14 -40.74
C LEU A 301 -2.91 33.74 -41.61
N ARG A 302 -3.67 34.69 -42.16
CA ARG A 302 -4.80 34.39 -43.07
C ARG A 302 -4.40 33.78 -44.40
N GLN A 303 -3.18 34.05 -44.89
CA GLN A 303 -2.74 33.62 -46.23
C GLN A 303 -2.16 32.20 -46.24
N ASN A 304 -1.57 31.74 -45.13
CA ASN A 304 -0.97 30.41 -45.03
C ASN A 304 -2.00 29.27 -44.89
N ASP A 305 -3.16 29.53 -44.27
CA ASP A 305 -4.22 28.51 -44.09
C ASP A 305 -4.96 28.19 -45.41
N LEU A 306 -5.07 29.18 -46.32
CA LEU A 306 -5.75 29.01 -47.61
C LEU A 306 -4.98 28.06 -48.56
N HIS A 307 -3.65 28.07 -48.54
CA HIS A 307 -2.83 27.19 -49.39
C HIS A 307 -2.72 25.74 -48.89
N GLN A 308 -3.01 25.46 -47.61
CA GLN A 308 -2.90 24.10 -47.06
C GLN A 308 -4.18 23.25 -47.15
N GLU A 309 -5.34 23.85 -47.48
CA GLU A 309 -6.62 23.13 -47.58
C GLU A 309 -6.93 22.54 -48.96
N GLU A 310 -6.36 23.07 -50.04
CA GLU A 310 -6.59 22.54 -51.40
C GLU A 310 -6.06 21.10 -51.60
N GLU A 311 -5.17 20.59 -50.74
CA GLU A 311 -4.53 19.27 -50.91
C GLU A 311 -4.94 18.19 -49.88
N ARG A 312 -6.01 18.36 -49.09
CA ARG A 312 -6.30 17.43 -47.97
C ARG A 312 -7.30 16.30 -48.31
N PRO A 313 -6.97 15.02 -47.99
CA PRO A 313 -7.79 13.85 -48.34
C PRO A 313 -9.09 13.73 -47.52
N THR A 314 -10.13 13.17 -48.13
CA THR A 314 -11.46 12.92 -47.55
C THR A 314 -11.44 11.91 -46.40
N TRP A 315 -12.51 11.87 -45.58
CA TRP A 315 -12.61 11.00 -44.40
C TRP A 315 -12.46 9.50 -44.74
N ALA A 316 -13.01 9.04 -45.88
CA ALA A 316 -12.85 7.69 -46.40
C ALA A 316 -11.39 7.39 -46.78
N GLN A 317 -10.70 8.35 -47.43
CA GLN A 317 -9.28 8.24 -47.75
C GLN A 317 -8.39 8.25 -46.49
N ARG A 318 -8.81 8.94 -45.42
CA ARG A 318 -8.11 8.90 -44.12
C ARG A 318 -8.24 7.53 -43.45
N TRP A 319 -9.43 6.93 -43.45
CA TRP A 319 -9.65 5.58 -42.92
C TRP A 319 -8.87 4.53 -43.72
N ALA A 320 -8.93 4.59 -45.06
CA ALA A 320 -8.16 3.69 -45.92
C ALA A 320 -6.64 3.81 -45.69
N ARG A 321 -6.11 5.03 -45.54
CA ARG A 321 -4.69 5.26 -45.19
C ARG A 321 -4.34 4.76 -43.78
N MET A 322 -5.26 4.86 -42.82
CA MET A 322 -5.04 4.39 -41.45
C MET A 322 -5.01 2.87 -41.38
N VAL A 323 -5.95 2.19 -42.05
CA VAL A 323 -5.98 0.72 -42.19
C VAL A 323 -4.77 0.22 -42.98
N ALA A 324 -4.41 0.90 -44.06
CA ALA A 324 -3.19 0.59 -44.82
C ALA A 324 -1.92 0.76 -43.97
N ALA A 325 -1.83 1.83 -43.17
CA ALA A 325 -0.71 2.06 -42.26
C ALA A 325 -0.63 1.02 -41.12
N TRP A 326 -1.78 0.58 -40.58
CA TRP A 326 -1.84 -0.49 -39.59
C TRP A 326 -1.37 -1.83 -40.17
N ARG A 327 -1.83 -2.17 -41.37
CA ARG A 327 -1.40 -3.36 -42.11
C ARG A 327 0.09 -3.33 -42.45
N ASP A 328 0.61 -2.18 -42.89
CA ASP A 328 2.03 -1.98 -43.21
C ASP A 328 2.90 -2.00 -41.93
N LEU A 329 2.41 -1.47 -40.80
CA LEU A 329 3.06 -1.60 -39.49
C LEU A 329 3.14 -3.07 -39.06
N TRP A 330 2.04 -3.82 -39.16
CA TRP A 330 1.97 -5.24 -38.83
C TRP A 330 2.92 -6.07 -39.70
N GLN A 331 2.97 -5.80 -41.00
CA GLN A 331 3.89 -6.45 -41.93
C GLN A 331 5.36 -6.09 -41.65
N ARG A 332 5.67 -4.85 -41.25
CA ARG A 332 7.04 -4.41 -40.90
C ARG A 332 7.52 -4.94 -39.55
N VAL A 333 6.62 -5.17 -38.61
CA VAL A 333 6.91 -5.84 -37.34
C VAL A 333 7.18 -7.34 -37.56
N HIS A 334 6.52 -7.97 -38.54
CA HIS A 334 6.76 -9.38 -38.91
C HIS A 334 7.97 -9.60 -39.84
N THR A 335 8.36 -8.63 -40.66
CA THR A 335 9.51 -8.73 -41.60
C THR A 335 10.81 -8.17 -41.01
N TRP A 336 10.91 -8.12 -39.69
CA TRP A 336 12.00 -7.48 -38.92
C TRP A 336 13.37 -8.21 -38.99
N ARG A 337 13.63 -8.95 -40.07
CA ARG A 337 14.78 -9.87 -40.19
C ARG A 337 15.45 -9.94 -41.58
N LYS A 338 15.30 -8.92 -42.45
CA LYS A 338 16.12 -8.83 -43.68
C LYS A 338 17.06 -7.61 -43.64
N PRO A 339 18.39 -7.80 -43.65
CA PRO A 339 19.33 -6.72 -43.89
C PRO A 339 19.06 -6.15 -45.29
N ARG A 340 18.91 -4.83 -45.41
CA ARG A 340 18.99 -4.17 -46.72
C ARG A 340 20.43 -4.30 -47.22
N GLU A 341 20.59 -4.74 -48.46
CA GLU A 341 21.87 -4.80 -49.15
C GLU A 341 22.63 -3.48 -48.99
N ARG A 342 23.86 -3.57 -48.51
CA ARG A 342 24.79 -2.46 -48.48
C ARG A 342 25.09 -2.11 -49.93
N ILE A 343 24.63 -0.95 -50.39
CA ILE A 343 25.19 -0.33 -51.59
C ILE A 343 26.65 -0.05 -51.28
N GLY A 344 27.55 -0.79 -51.91
CA GLY A 344 28.99 -0.55 -51.84
C GLY A 344 29.31 0.77 -52.51
N LEU A 345 29.33 1.86 -51.75
CA LEU A 345 29.91 3.11 -52.20
C LEU A 345 31.43 2.89 -52.32
N ALA A 346 31.97 3.11 -53.52
CA ALA A 346 33.40 3.15 -53.77
C ALA A 346 34.07 4.10 -52.76
N ALA A 347 35.22 3.69 -52.23
CA ALA A 347 35.97 4.47 -51.25
C ALA A 347 36.29 5.85 -51.83
N LEU A 348 35.64 6.89 -51.31
CA LEU A 348 36.01 8.26 -51.63
C LEU A 348 37.49 8.46 -51.29
N PRO A 349 38.29 9.09 -52.17
CA PRO A 349 39.70 9.36 -51.90
C PRO A 349 39.82 10.12 -50.59
N ARG A 350 40.51 9.52 -49.62
CA ARG A 350 40.85 10.15 -48.34
C ARG A 350 41.80 11.31 -48.62
N ARG A 351 41.26 12.49 -48.87
CA ARG A 351 42.05 13.72 -48.83
C ARG A 351 42.35 14.00 -47.35
N THR A 352 43.48 13.48 -46.87
CA THR A 352 44.03 13.85 -45.56
C THR A 352 44.48 15.30 -45.65
N VAL A 353 43.59 16.23 -45.33
CA VAL A 353 44.03 17.55 -44.92
C VAL A 353 44.78 17.34 -43.60
N PRO A 354 46.08 17.66 -43.50
CA PRO A 354 46.77 17.65 -42.23
C PRO A 354 46.14 18.73 -41.37
N VAL A 355 45.18 18.34 -40.53
CA VAL A 355 44.73 19.17 -39.41
C VAL A 355 45.89 19.14 -38.43
N VAL A 356 46.76 20.14 -38.51
CA VAL A 356 47.72 20.44 -37.44
C VAL A 356 46.90 20.83 -36.22
N MET A 357 46.52 19.84 -35.42
CA MET A 357 46.02 20.08 -34.08
C MET A 357 47.23 20.46 -33.24
N GLU A 358 47.51 21.76 -33.13
CA GLU A 358 48.36 22.26 -32.05
C GLU A 358 47.82 21.73 -30.72
N ALA A 359 48.68 21.03 -29.97
CA ALA A 359 48.36 20.62 -28.61
C ALA A 359 48.09 21.90 -27.78
N PRO A 360 46.94 22.01 -27.08
CA PRO A 360 46.62 23.21 -26.33
C PRO A 360 47.68 23.45 -25.25
N SER A 361 48.42 24.55 -25.37
CA SER A 361 49.45 24.97 -24.42
C SER A 361 48.89 25.05 -23.00
N ALA A 362 49.73 24.85 -21.97
CA ALA A 362 49.32 24.95 -20.57
C ALA A 362 48.65 26.32 -20.23
N ALA A 363 49.01 27.37 -20.97
CA ALA A 363 48.40 28.69 -20.89
C ALA A 363 46.91 28.72 -21.34
N THR A 364 46.53 27.96 -22.38
CA THR A 364 45.14 27.87 -22.84
C THR A 364 44.26 27.04 -21.89
N GLN A 365 44.83 26.07 -21.17
CA GLN A 365 44.11 25.29 -20.15
C GLN A 365 43.80 26.12 -18.90
N GLY A 366 44.77 26.92 -18.42
CA GLY A 366 44.58 27.86 -17.31
C GLY A 366 43.59 28.99 -17.62
N ALA A 367 43.58 29.48 -18.86
CA ALA A 367 42.61 30.47 -19.34
C ALA A 367 41.19 29.89 -19.45
N ARG A 368 41.04 28.64 -19.94
CA ARG A 368 39.77 27.92 -19.94
C ARG A 368 39.23 27.73 -18.52
N ARG A 369 40.05 27.25 -17.56
CA ARG A 369 39.60 27.05 -16.17
C ARG A 369 39.14 28.37 -15.52
N ARG A 370 39.89 29.46 -15.71
CA ARG A 370 39.51 30.80 -15.22
C ARG A 370 38.22 31.31 -15.86
N TRP A 371 38.02 31.07 -17.15
CA TRP A 371 36.80 31.41 -17.86
C TRP A 371 35.58 30.66 -17.30
N TRP A 372 35.70 29.34 -17.10
CA TRP A 372 34.66 28.50 -16.49
C TRP A 372 34.29 28.96 -15.07
N VAL A 373 35.28 29.19 -14.20
CA VAL A 373 35.05 29.66 -12.82
C VAL A 373 34.37 31.02 -12.81
N ARG A 374 34.84 31.99 -13.63
CA ARG A 374 34.20 33.30 -13.73
C ARG A 374 32.75 33.22 -14.22
N ARG A 375 32.44 32.25 -15.10
CA ARG A 375 31.09 32.11 -15.66
C ARG A 375 30.11 31.38 -14.75
N ILE A 376 30.59 30.37 -14.01
CA ILE A 376 29.81 29.72 -12.97
C ILE A 376 29.52 30.71 -11.83
N LEU A 377 30.54 31.39 -11.31
CA LEU A 377 30.38 32.36 -10.22
C LEU A 377 29.63 33.63 -10.66
N GLY A 378 29.65 33.96 -11.95
CA GLY A 378 28.89 35.08 -12.52
C GLY A 378 27.39 34.81 -12.69
N ASN A 379 26.92 33.58 -12.41
CA ASN A 379 25.51 33.20 -12.52
C ASN A 379 24.91 32.97 -11.12
N PRO A 380 24.27 33.98 -10.50
CA PRO A 380 23.80 33.88 -9.12
C PRO A 380 22.72 32.81 -8.93
N ALA A 381 21.86 32.59 -9.93
CA ALA A 381 20.85 31.53 -9.89
C ALA A 381 21.50 30.14 -9.84
N LEU A 382 22.57 29.91 -10.60
CA LEU A 382 23.30 28.65 -10.60
C LEU A 382 24.01 28.41 -9.26
N VAL A 383 24.72 29.41 -8.73
CA VAL A 383 25.47 29.27 -7.46
C VAL A 383 24.53 29.02 -6.28
N LEU A 384 23.49 29.85 -6.14
CA LEU A 384 22.50 29.70 -5.07
C LEU A 384 21.72 28.39 -5.21
N GLY A 385 21.27 28.07 -6.43
CA GLY A 385 20.55 26.83 -6.72
C GLY A 385 21.40 25.59 -6.41
N THR A 386 22.66 25.54 -6.85
CA THR A 386 23.57 24.43 -6.55
C THR A 386 23.84 24.31 -5.05
N GLY A 387 24.08 25.42 -4.33
CA GLY A 387 24.27 25.40 -2.88
C GLY A 387 23.05 24.84 -2.13
N LEU A 388 21.84 25.28 -2.50
CA LEU A 388 20.60 24.79 -1.90
C LEU A 388 20.34 23.31 -2.23
N VAL A 389 20.53 22.89 -3.49
CA VAL A 389 20.37 21.47 -3.88
C VAL A 389 21.37 20.57 -3.14
N LEU A 390 22.63 20.98 -3.00
CA LEU A 390 23.61 20.24 -2.19
C LEU A 390 23.20 20.17 -0.72
N GLY A 391 22.69 21.26 -0.15
CA GLY A 391 22.12 21.27 1.20
C GLY A 391 20.95 20.30 1.36
N LEU A 392 20.05 20.23 0.38
CA LEU A 392 18.91 19.30 0.37
C LEU A 392 19.35 17.85 0.22
N VAL A 393 20.36 17.56 -0.59
CA VAL A 393 20.97 16.21 -0.66
C VAL A 393 21.64 15.86 0.67
N GLY A 394 22.29 16.81 1.32
CA GLY A 394 22.82 16.65 2.68
C GLY A 394 21.70 16.33 3.69
N LEU A 395 20.60 17.08 3.66
CA LEU A 395 19.42 16.85 4.50
C LEU A 395 18.79 15.47 4.23
N MET A 396 18.75 15.05 2.97
CA MET A 396 18.23 13.75 2.56
C MET A 396 19.04 12.58 3.14
N VAL A 397 20.37 12.70 3.15
CA VAL A 397 21.28 11.63 3.58
C VAL A 397 21.48 11.64 5.10
N PHE A 398 21.66 12.83 5.69
CA PHE A 398 22.02 13.00 7.09
C PHE A 398 20.86 13.46 7.98
N GLY A 399 19.71 13.85 7.42
CA GLY A 399 18.54 14.35 8.15
C GLY A 399 18.12 13.49 9.35
N PRO A 400 17.98 12.16 9.19
CA PRO A 400 17.68 11.25 10.30
C PRO A 400 18.70 11.27 11.45
N ARG A 401 19.94 11.70 11.20
CA ARG A 401 21.00 11.82 12.22
C ARG A 401 21.08 13.20 12.85
N LEU A 402 20.36 14.19 12.31
CA LEU A 402 20.35 15.56 12.83
C LEU A 402 19.39 15.75 14.01
N THR A 403 18.63 14.72 14.37
CA THR A 403 17.73 14.72 15.52
C THR A 403 17.79 13.39 16.26
N PRO A 404 17.81 13.39 17.61
CA PRO A 404 17.64 12.19 18.40
C PRO A 404 16.17 11.74 18.50
N ALA A 405 15.21 12.59 18.10
CA ALA A 405 13.78 12.32 18.23
C ALA A 405 13.29 11.29 17.19
N ASN A 406 12.45 10.36 17.65
CA ASN A 406 11.84 9.36 16.79
C ASN A 406 10.57 9.93 16.11
N PRO A 407 10.49 10.00 14.78
CA PRO A 407 9.34 10.58 14.07
C PRO A 407 8.05 9.75 14.19
N TYR A 408 8.14 8.51 14.70
CA TYR A 408 7.00 7.62 14.92
C TYR A 408 6.49 7.63 16.37
N GLN A 409 7.19 8.34 17.26
CA GLN A 409 6.83 8.43 18.67
C GLN A 409 5.71 9.45 18.86
N ILE A 410 4.59 8.98 19.41
CA ILE A 410 3.40 9.76 19.77
C ILE A 410 3.55 10.16 21.24
N HIS A 411 3.29 11.43 21.54
CA HIS A 411 3.32 11.96 22.91
C HIS A 411 1.93 12.47 23.29
N GLY A 412 1.29 11.77 24.23
CA GLY A 412 0.00 12.17 24.81
C GLY A 412 0.16 13.32 25.81
N VAL A 413 -0.66 13.31 26.86
CA VAL A 413 -0.61 14.33 27.93
C VAL A 413 0.73 14.29 28.66
N MET A 414 1.42 15.42 28.72
CA MET A 414 2.71 15.55 29.41
C MET A 414 2.86 16.92 30.07
N MET A 415 3.78 16.98 31.04
CA MET A 415 4.22 18.20 31.71
C MET A 415 5.35 18.85 30.91
N ILE A 416 5.11 20.04 30.35
CA ILE A 416 6.12 20.81 29.62
C ILE A 416 6.23 22.18 30.27
N GLU A 417 7.44 22.57 30.68
CA GLU A 417 7.71 23.87 31.30
C GLU A 417 6.81 24.16 32.52
N GLY A 418 6.52 23.12 33.33
CA GLY A 418 5.69 23.23 34.54
C GLY A 418 4.18 23.31 34.28
N LYS A 419 3.72 23.09 33.03
CA LYS A 419 2.30 23.07 32.67
C LYS A 419 1.90 21.70 32.11
N ILE A 420 0.83 21.13 32.65
CA ILE A 420 0.16 19.95 32.07
C ILE A 420 -0.58 20.42 30.82
N GLY A 421 -0.31 19.76 29.69
CA GLY A 421 -1.02 20.01 28.44
C GLY A 421 -1.23 18.71 27.66
N ALA A 422 -2.04 18.79 26.62
CA ALA A 422 -2.20 17.74 25.61
C ALA A 422 -1.65 18.27 24.27
N PRO A 423 -1.24 17.40 23.33
CA PRO A 423 -0.86 17.83 21.99
C PRO A 423 -2.03 18.52 21.27
N PRO A 424 -1.76 19.39 20.29
CA PRO A 424 -0.44 19.74 19.75
C PRO A 424 0.33 20.74 20.64
N TYR A 425 1.60 20.42 20.92
CA TYR A 425 2.50 21.30 21.68
C TYR A 425 3.14 22.35 20.77
N ARG A 426 3.14 23.60 21.23
CA ARG A 426 3.85 24.70 20.57
C ARG A 426 5.37 24.48 20.61
N PRO A 427 6.15 25.14 19.72
CA PRO A 427 7.60 25.17 19.80
C PRO A 427 8.10 25.49 21.22
N SER A 428 8.95 24.63 21.76
CA SER A 428 9.49 24.67 23.12
C SER A 428 10.89 24.07 23.16
N SER A 429 11.53 24.06 24.34
CA SER A 429 12.84 23.39 24.53
C SER A 429 12.79 21.87 24.31
N VAL A 430 11.63 21.24 24.54
CA VAL A 430 11.40 19.80 24.35
C VAL A 430 11.07 19.49 22.88
N PHE A 431 10.21 20.31 22.27
CA PHE A 431 9.81 20.18 20.86
C PHE A 431 10.21 21.44 20.09
N PRO A 432 11.43 21.51 19.49
CA PRO A 432 11.95 22.74 18.90
C PRO A 432 11.06 23.35 17.82
N TRP A 433 10.41 22.50 17.01
CA TRP A 433 9.47 22.92 15.95
C TRP A 433 8.00 22.66 16.32
N GLY A 434 7.73 22.29 17.56
CA GLY A 434 6.42 21.87 18.04
C GLY A 434 6.04 20.45 17.60
N THR A 435 4.83 20.04 17.95
CA THR A 435 4.28 18.73 17.56
C THR A 435 3.07 18.86 16.65
N ASP A 436 2.74 17.77 15.97
CA ASP A 436 1.42 17.60 15.36
C ASP A 436 0.35 17.28 16.42
N HIS A 437 -0.90 17.13 15.97
CA HIS A 437 -2.08 16.82 16.79
C HIS A 437 -2.01 15.53 17.62
N ILE A 438 -1.15 14.56 17.27
CA ILE A 438 -0.91 13.33 18.05
C ILE A 438 0.45 13.37 18.77
N GLY A 439 1.03 14.56 18.92
CA GLY A 439 2.25 14.74 19.69
C GLY A 439 3.51 14.19 19.03
N ARG A 440 3.52 13.97 17.70
CA ARG A 440 4.77 13.64 16.98
C ARG A 440 5.58 14.90 16.72
N ASP A 441 6.89 14.80 16.91
CA ASP A 441 7.82 15.90 16.72
C ASP A 441 7.91 16.32 15.22
N ILE A 442 7.59 17.59 14.93
CA ILE A 442 7.59 18.11 13.54
C ILE A 442 9.00 18.23 12.97
N GLN A 443 10.00 18.53 13.80
CA GLN A 443 11.39 18.57 13.36
C GLN A 443 11.82 17.18 12.87
N ALA A 444 11.55 16.14 13.66
CA ALA A 444 11.81 14.76 13.26
C ALA A 444 11.06 14.40 11.98
N LEU A 445 9.77 14.73 11.90
CA LEU A 445 8.94 14.45 10.72
C LEU A 445 9.44 15.14 9.45
N VAL A 446 9.88 16.40 9.52
CA VAL A 446 10.41 17.13 8.35
C VAL A 446 11.78 16.61 7.95
N LEU A 447 12.68 16.34 8.91
CA LEU A 447 14.03 15.83 8.63
C LEU A 447 14.00 14.42 8.01
N TYR A 448 13.19 13.51 8.57
CA TYR A 448 13.00 12.18 8.00
C TYR A 448 12.19 12.23 6.70
N GLY A 449 11.19 13.11 6.63
CA GLY A 449 10.32 13.28 5.48
C GLY A 449 11.03 13.76 4.22
N ALA A 450 12.12 14.53 4.37
CA ALA A 450 12.94 15.00 3.25
C ALA A 450 13.37 13.86 2.33
N ARG A 451 13.76 12.73 2.92
CA ARG A 451 14.19 11.54 2.19
C ARG A 451 13.09 10.93 1.34
N THR A 452 11.92 10.72 1.94
CA THR A 452 10.77 10.11 1.27
C THR A 452 10.29 11.01 0.13
N THR A 453 10.07 12.29 0.41
CA THR A 453 9.53 13.25 -0.56
C THR A 453 10.47 13.50 -1.73
N LEU A 454 11.78 13.68 -1.48
CA LEU A 454 12.76 13.89 -2.56
C LEU A 454 12.96 12.64 -3.42
N THR A 455 12.96 11.44 -2.82
CA THR A 455 13.07 10.19 -3.59
C THR A 455 11.85 9.99 -4.48
N LEU A 456 10.66 10.21 -3.94
CA LEU A 456 9.41 10.08 -4.69
C LEU A 456 9.37 11.06 -5.86
N ALA A 457 9.74 12.33 -5.60
CA ALA A 457 9.81 13.36 -6.64
C ALA A 457 10.84 13.03 -7.73
N PHE A 458 12.02 12.50 -7.35
CA PHE A 458 13.06 12.11 -8.30
C PHE A 458 12.58 11.01 -9.25
N TRP A 459 11.98 9.94 -8.74
CA TRP A 459 11.47 8.86 -9.58
C TRP A 459 10.27 9.28 -10.43
N GLY A 460 9.37 10.10 -9.88
CA GLY A 460 8.26 10.70 -10.63
C GLY A 460 8.76 11.57 -11.79
N MET A 461 9.74 12.43 -11.53
CA MET A 461 10.40 13.27 -12.56
C MET A 461 11.11 12.41 -13.61
N LEU A 462 11.87 11.40 -13.19
CA LEU A 462 12.59 10.53 -14.12
C LEU A 462 11.62 9.77 -15.04
N ALA A 463 10.54 9.21 -14.48
CA ALA A 463 9.50 8.54 -15.25
C ALA A 463 8.85 9.48 -16.28
N ARG A 464 8.52 10.72 -15.88
CA ARG A 464 7.99 11.76 -16.78
C ARG A 464 8.94 12.10 -17.92
N ILE A 465 10.21 12.34 -17.62
CA ILE A 465 11.23 12.70 -18.62
C ILE A 465 11.45 11.55 -19.60
N LEU A 466 11.55 10.31 -19.12
CA LEU A 466 11.73 9.14 -19.98
C LEU A 466 10.53 8.93 -20.91
N LEU A 467 9.32 8.94 -20.36
CA LEU A 467 8.10 8.75 -21.16
C LEU A 467 7.88 9.90 -22.15
N GLY A 468 8.02 11.14 -21.69
CA GLY A 468 7.87 12.33 -22.52
C GLY A 468 8.90 12.39 -23.64
N THR A 469 10.17 12.09 -23.35
CA THR A 469 11.23 12.03 -24.37
C THR A 469 10.95 10.94 -25.39
N LEU A 470 10.57 9.74 -24.94
CA LEU A 470 10.23 8.64 -25.83
C LEU A 470 9.10 9.04 -26.77
N LEU A 471 7.97 9.51 -26.24
CA LEU A 471 6.80 9.87 -27.05
C LEU A 471 7.08 11.08 -27.96
N GLY A 472 7.82 12.08 -27.47
CA GLY A 472 8.23 13.26 -28.25
C GLY A 472 9.16 12.92 -29.42
N LEU A 473 10.13 12.01 -29.20
CA LEU A 473 11.01 11.51 -30.26
C LEU A 473 10.22 10.80 -31.35
N LEU A 474 9.30 9.90 -30.98
CA LEU A 474 8.48 9.15 -31.93
C LEU A 474 7.55 10.10 -32.71
N ALA A 475 6.87 11.02 -32.03
CA ALA A 475 5.98 12.00 -32.66
C ALA A 475 6.73 12.96 -33.61
N GLY A 476 7.89 13.48 -33.18
CA GLY A 476 8.69 14.40 -33.99
C GLY A 476 9.34 13.73 -35.20
N TRP A 477 9.82 12.49 -35.04
CA TRP A 477 10.44 11.76 -36.15
C TRP A 477 9.42 11.42 -37.24
N TRP A 478 8.26 10.89 -36.84
CA TRP A 478 7.14 10.57 -37.73
C TRP A 478 6.10 11.69 -37.80
N GLN A 479 6.54 12.93 -37.95
CA GLN A 479 5.65 14.07 -38.18
C GLN A 479 4.61 13.77 -39.26
N GLY A 480 3.34 14.07 -38.99
CA GLY A 480 2.24 13.84 -39.93
C GLY A 480 1.75 12.38 -40.01
N SER A 481 2.35 11.45 -39.26
CA SER A 481 1.86 10.08 -39.11
C SER A 481 0.62 9.99 -38.19
N TRP A 482 0.03 8.80 -38.10
CA TRP A 482 -1.05 8.55 -37.14
C TRP A 482 -0.53 8.59 -35.69
N LEU A 483 0.72 8.17 -35.44
CA LEU A 483 1.36 8.22 -34.12
C LEU A 483 1.53 9.67 -33.65
N ASP A 484 2.04 10.54 -34.51
CA ASP A 484 2.15 11.98 -34.22
C ASP A 484 0.79 12.59 -33.87
N ARG A 485 -0.25 12.27 -34.67
CA ARG A 485 -1.63 12.73 -34.39
C ARG A 485 -2.19 12.17 -33.09
N LEU A 486 -1.97 10.89 -32.79
CA LEU A 486 -2.44 10.27 -31.56
C LEU A 486 -1.78 10.90 -30.34
N ILE A 487 -0.46 11.03 -30.35
CA ILE A 487 0.31 11.64 -29.26
C ILE A 487 -0.11 13.09 -29.09
N SER A 488 -0.17 13.88 -30.17
CA SER A 488 -0.58 15.29 -30.10
C SER A 488 -2.01 15.46 -29.58
N ARG A 489 -2.94 14.57 -29.97
CA ARG A 489 -4.32 14.56 -29.44
C ARG A 489 -4.36 14.17 -27.96
N ALA A 490 -3.61 13.15 -27.56
CA ALA A 490 -3.52 12.76 -26.16
C ALA A 490 -3.00 13.92 -25.30
N VAL A 491 -1.96 14.64 -25.75
CA VAL A 491 -1.49 15.83 -25.02
C VAL A 491 -2.57 16.92 -24.97
N GLY A 492 -3.35 17.11 -26.03
CA GLY A 492 -4.50 18.03 -26.02
C GLY A 492 -5.57 17.68 -24.98
N VAL A 493 -5.92 16.38 -24.88
CA VAL A 493 -6.83 15.86 -23.84
C VAL A 493 -6.27 16.12 -22.44
N TRP A 494 -4.99 15.79 -22.21
CA TRP A 494 -4.34 15.98 -20.91
C TRP A 494 -4.23 17.45 -20.50
N ALA A 495 -4.10 18.36 -21.46
CA ALA A 495 -4.02 19.80 -21.18
C ALA A 495 -5.34 20.38 -20.66
N ALA A 496 -6.47 19.80 -21.06
CA ALA A 496 -7.81 20.24 -20.65
C ALA A 496 -8.25 19.66 -19.28
N PHE A 497 -7.57 18.63 -18.79
CA PHE A 497 -7.91 17.97 -17.53
C PHE A 497 -7.20 18.64 -16.33
N PRO A 498 -7.89 18.90 -15.20
CA PRO A 498 -7.24 19.37 -13.97
C PRO A 498 -6.21 18.36 -13.44
N LEU A 499 -4.92 18.67 -13.58
CA LEU A 499 -3.81 17.74 -13.33
C LEU A 499 -3.79 17.17 -11.90
N THR A 500 -4.09 18.00 -10.90
CA THR A 500 -4.15 17.62 -9.48
C THR A 500 -5.26 16.61 -9.19
N LEU A 501 -6.47 16.87 -9.70
CA LEU A 501 -7.61 15.97 -9.54
C LEU A 501 -7.40 14.66 -10.29
N PHE A 502 -6.85 14.70 -11.51
CA PHE A 502 -6.55 13.48 -12.24
C PHE A 502 -5.54 12.61 -11.48
N ALA A 503 -4.45 13.22 -10.99
CA ALA A 503 -3.48 12.52 -10.17
C ALA A 503 -4.16 11.88 -8.94
N MET A 504 -5.02 12.62 -8.24
CA MET A 504 -5.80 12.12 -7.10
C MET A 504 -6.71 10.92 -7.48
N ILE A 505 -7.41 10.98 -8.62
CA ILE A 505 -8.25 9.88 -9.10
C ILE A 505 -7.38 8.65 -9.41
N VAL A 506 -6.27 8.81 -10.12
CA VAL A 506 -5.37 7.69 -10.48
C VAL A 506 -4.72 7.07 -9.23
N ILE A 507 -4.29 7.87 -8.26
CA ILE A 507 -3.69 7.36 -7.02
C ILE A 507 -4.72 6.54 -6.23
N GLN A 508 -5.97 7.03 -6.13
CA GLN A 508 -7.05 6.28 -5.49
C GLN A 508 -7.40 5.01 -6.27
N ALA A 509 -7.43 5.07 -7.60
CA ALA A 509 -7.69 3.95 -8.51
C ALA A 509 -6.66 2.82 -8.37
N LEU A 510 -5.39 3.16 -8.27
CA LEU A 510 -4.31 2.18 -8.09
C LEU A 510 -4.15 1.76 -6.61
N GLY A 511 -4.91 2.36 -5.69
CA GLY A 511 -4.83 2.11 -4.26
C GLY A 511 -3.69 2.85 -3.58
N ILE A 512 -4.00 3.88 -2.79
CA ILE A 512 -3.00 4.74 -2.11
C ILE A 512 -2.07 3.92 -1.18
N GLN A 513 -2.56 2.79 -0.67
CA GLN A 513 -1.81 1.89 0.23
C GLN A 513 -0.77 1.01 -0.48
N GLN A 514 -0.76 0.95 -1.81
CA GLN A 514 0.17 0.07 -2.56
C GLN A 514 1.61 0.61 -2.68
N GLY A 515 1.88 1.80 -2.10
CA GLY A 515 3.23 2.35 -1.94
C GLY A 515 3.63 3.38 -3.00
N ALA A 516 4.93 3.67 -3.10
CA ALA A 516 5.47 4.81 -3.85
C ALA A 516 5.27 4.70 -5.37
N TRP A 517 5.19 3.49 -5.92
CA TRP A 517 5.05 3.29 -7.36
C TRP A 517 3.72 3.83 -7.89
N VAL A 518 2.65 3.82 -7.08
CA VAL A 518 1.34 4.38 -7.45
C VAL A 518 1.44 5.88 -7.71
N PHE A 519 2.13 6.59 -6.81
CA PHE A 519 2.40 8.02 -6.96
C PHE A 519 3.30 8.28 -8.17
N ILE A 520 4.35 7.48 -8.38
CA ILE A 520 5.24 7.61 -9.55
C ILE A 520 4.45 7.45 -10.86
N VAL A 521 3.57 6.45 -10.95
CA VAL A 521 2.73 6.21 -12.13
C VAL A 521 1.74 7.36 -12.34
N ALA A 522 1.04 7.78 -11.29
CA ALA A 522 0.08 8.88 -11.39
C ALA A 522 0.76 10.19 -11.81
N ILE A 523 1.88 10.54 -11.18
CA ILE A 523 2.70 11.69 -11.53
C ILE A 523 3.14 11.57 -13.00
N CYS A 524 3.65 10.42 -13.43
CA CYS A 524 4.09 10.17 -14.81
C CYS A 524 2.96 10.41 -15.83
N LEU A 525 1.79 9.80 -15.61
CA LEU A 525 0.63 9.88 -16.50
C LEU A 525 0.12 11.31 -16.71
N VAL A 526 0.22 12.15 -15.69
CA VAL A 526 -0.30 13.52 -15.69
C VAL A 526 0.64 14.51 -16.40
N GLY A 527 1.97 14.31 -16.33
CA GLY A 527 2.95 15.35 -16.71
C GLY A 527 3.73 15.11 -18.01
N TRP A 528 3.68 13.92 -18.61
CA TRP A 528 4.54 13.57 -19.76
C TRP A 528 4.31 14.44 -21.02
N GLY A 529 3.12 15.00 -21.18
CA GLY A 529 2.70 15.68 -22.41
C GLY A 529 3.49 16.95 -22.73
N GLU A 530 3.85 17.74 -21.71
CA GLU A 530 4.63 18.99 -21.90
C GLU A 530 6.04 18.67 -22.41
N ILE A 531 6.69 17.67 -21.81
CA ILE A 531 8.00 17.18 -22.21
C ILE A 531 7.93 16.61 -23.64
N ALA A 532 6.90 15.82 -23.95
CA ALA A 532 6.73 15.24 -25.28
C ALA A 532 6.57 16.30 -26.37
N GLN A 533 5.79 17.35 -26.14
CA GLN A 533 5.63 18.45 -27.10
C GLN A 533 6.93 19.22 -27.32
N MET A 534 7.67 19.49 -26.24
CA MET A 534 8.95 20.20 -26.33
C MET A 534 10.02 19.38 -27.06
N VAL A 535 10.16 18.10 -26.72
CA VAL A 535 11.07 17.17 -27.41
C VAL A 535 10.67 17.01 -28.87
N ARG A 536 9.37 16.89 -29.16
CA ARG A 536 8.85 16.86 -30.54
C ARG A 536 9.29 18.11 -31.32
N GLY A 537 9.13 19.30 -30.76
CA GLY A 537 9.55 20.56 -31.39
C GLY A 537 11.05 20.59 -31.69
N GLN A 538 11.88 20.15 -30.75
CA GLN A 538 13.33 20.05 -30.94
C GLN A 538 13.69 19.06 -32.06
N VAL A 539 13.06 17.88 -32.09
CA VAL A 539 13.29 16.87 -33.14
C VAL A 539 12.91 17.41 -34.51
N LEU A 540 11.81 18.16 -34.62
CA LEU A 540 11.40 18.80 -35.87
C LEU A 540 12.44 19.81 -36.36
N SER A 541 13.09 20.54 -35.45
CA SER A 541 14.17 21.48 -35.79
C SER A 541 15.49 20.81 -36.17
N LEU A 542 15.76 19.62 -35.60
CA LEU A 542 17.00 18.85 -35.86
C LEU A 542 16.90 17.95 -37.09
N LYS A 543 15.70 17.48 -37.43
CA LYS A 543 15.46 16.59 -38.56
C LYS A 543 15.96 17.11 -39.92
N PRO A 544 15.82 18.40 -40.28
CA PRO A 544 16.33 18.95 -41.54
C PRO A 544 17.82 19.36 -41.50
N GLN A 545 18.55 19.06 -40.43
CA GLN A 545 19.95 19.46 -40.32
C GLN A 545 20.88 18.61 -41.22
N PRO A 546 21.94 19.19 -41.83
CA PRO A 546 22.81 18.48 -42.78
C PRO A 546 23.45 17.20 -42.26
N PHE A 547 23.74 17.11 -40.96
CA PHE A 547 24.33 15.90 -40.36
C PHE A 547 23.35 14.70 -40.36
N VAL A 548 22.05 14.96 -40.27
CA VAL A 548 21.01 13.92 -40.35
C VAL A 548 20.88 13.42 -41.79
N GLU A 549 20.94 14.32 -42.76
CA GLU A 549 20.92 13.98 -44.18
C GLU A 549 22.14 13.14 -44.57
N ALA A 550 23.35 13.57 -44.14
CA ALA A 550 24.57 12.80 -44.35
C ALA A 550 24.50 11.40 -43.73
N ALA A 551 23.99 11.27 -42.50
CA ALA A 551 23.81 9.97 -41.86
C ALA A 551 22.84 9.06 -42.65
N ARG A 552 21.77 9.61 -43.23
CA ARG A 552 20.85 8.85 -44.10
C ARG A 552 21.51 8.40 -45.40
N VAL A 553 22.30 9.26 -46.04
CA VAL A 553 23.03 8.95 -47.28
C VAL A 553 24.03 7.80 -47.07
N ILE A 554 24.68 7.75 -45.90
CA ILE A 554 25.63 6.68 -45.52
C ILE A 554 24.89 5.38 -45.09
N GLY A 555 23.54 5.36 -45.13
CA GLY A 555 22.74 4.18 -44.85
C GLY A 555 22.52 3.90 -43.35
N ALA A 556 22.66 4.92 -42.47
CA ALA A 556 22.35 4.75 -41.06
C ALA A 556 20.86 4.46 -40.84
N SER A 557 20.54 3.44 -40.03
CA SER A 557 19.16 3.11 -39.71
C SER A 557 18.50 4.21 -38.86
N THR A 558 17.18 4.36 -38.97
CA THR A 558 16.38 5.31 -38.17
C THR A 558 16.69 5.24 -36.67
N ARG A 559 16.79 4.03 -36.10
CA ARG A 559 17.12 3.84 -34.68
C ARG A 559 18.51 4.36 -34.35
N ARG A 560 19.49 4.14 -35.24
CA ARG A 560 20.85 4.65 -35.08
C ARG A 560 20.86 6.17 -35.14
N ILE A 561 20.12 6.78 -36.07
CA ILE A 561 20.03 8.24 -36.17
C ILE A 561 19.39 8.84 -34.92
N LEU A 562 18.28 8.27 -34.44
CA LEU A 562 17.60 8.74 -33.25
C LEU A 562 18.48 8.64 -32.00
N LEU A 563 19.12 7.49 -31.78
CA LEU A 563 19.90 7.23 -30.56
C LEU A 563 21.30 7.88 -30.55
N TYR A 564 21.96 8.01 -31.71
CA TYR A 564 23.34 8.49 -31.79
C TYR A 564 23.51 9.89 -32.37
N HIS A 565 22.50 10.45 -33.05
CA HIS A 565 22.58 11.79 -33.63
C HIS A 565 21.58 12.76 -32.99
N ILE A 566 20.31 12.36 -32.82
CA ILE A 566 19.27 13.27 -32.31
C ILE A 566 19.28 13.31 -30.77
N LEU A 567 19.10 12.17 -30.09
CA LEU A 567 19.02 12.12 -28.64
C LEU A 567 20.24 12.77 -27.95
N PRO A 568 21.49 12.60 -28.43
CA PRO A 568 22.65 13.28 -27.86
C PRO A 568 22.56 14.80 -27.90
N GLN A 569 21.95 15.33 -28.96
CA GLN A 569 21.76 16.77 -29.14
C GLN A 569 20.66 17.33 -28.23
N LEU A 570 19.73 16.48 -27.79
CA LEU A 570 18.64 16.87 -26.89
C LEU A 570 19.06 16.89 -25.42
N PHE A 571 20.14 16.20 -25.03
CA PHE A 571 20.54 16.07 -23.62
C PHE A 571 20.70 17.40 -22.86
N PRO A 572 21.35 18.46 -23.39
CA PRO A 572 21.44 19.73 -22.67
C PRO A 572 20.05 20.28 -22.28
N ALA A 573 19.09 20.17 -23.20
CA ALA A 573 17.71 20.58 -22.98
C ALA A 573 17.01 19.63 -21.98
N LEU A 574 17.18 18.32 -22.13
CA LEU A 574 16.57 17.31 -21.25
C LEU A 574 17.06 17.41 -19.80
N ILE A 575 18.35 17.67 -19.57
CA ILE A 575 18.89 17.85 -18.21
C ILE A 575 18.28 19.09 -17.58
N THR A 576 18.24 20.21 -18.31
CA THR A 576 17.63 21.45 -17.81
C THR A 576 16.14 21.24 -17.50
N MET A 577 15.42 20.55 -18.37
CA MET A 577 14.00 20.23 -18.16
C MET A 577 13.81 19.31 -16.96
N ALA A 578 14.61 18.27 -16.80
CA ALA A 578 14.54 17.37 -15.65
C ALA A 578 14.67 18.12 -14.32
N VAL A 579 15.58 19.10 -14.25
CA VAL A 579 15.76 19.94 -13.06
C VAL A 579 14.55 20.82 -12.78
N LEU A 580 13.99 21.48 -13.80
CA LEU A 580 12.79 22.31 -13.65
C LEU A 580 11.54 21.46 -13.32
N GLU A 581 11.42 20.29 -13.94
CA GLU A 581 10.34 19.33 -13.69
C GLU A 581 10.36 18.78 -12.26
N MET A 582 11.53 18.68 -11.63
CA MET A 582 11.61 18.33 -10.21
C MET A 582 10.81 19.32 -9.34
N GLY A 583 10.90 20.62 -9.63
CA GLY A 583 10.08 21.65 -8.97
C GLY A 583 8.59 21.48 -9.24
N GLY A 584 8.22 21.15 -10.48
CA GLY A 584 6.83 20.87 -10.87
C GLY A 584 6.24 19.62 -10.21
N VAL A 585 7.02 18.55 -10.07
CA VAL A 585 6.60 17.31 -9.37
C VAL A 585 6.43 17.57 -7.88
N LEU A 586 7.36 18.29 -7.24
CA LEU A 586 7.27 18.66 -5.83
C LEU A 586 6.07 19.56 -5.55
N MET A 587 5.77 20.49 -6.47
CA MET A 587 4.56 21.32 -6.39
C MET A 587 3.29 20.45 -6.38
N LEU A 588 3.19 19.52 -7.33
CA LEU A 588 2.06 18.59 -7.41
C LEU A 588 1.94 17.72 -6.15
N LEU A 589 3.06 17.23 -5.60
CA LEU A 589 3.06 16.48 -4.34
C LEU A 589 2.57 17.32 -3.16
N ALA A 590 2.96 18.58 -3.07
CA ALA A 590 2.52 19.49 -2.03
C ALA A 590 1.01 19.76 -2.12
N GLU A 591 0.50 19.98 -3.34
CA GLU A 591 -0.92 20.17 -3.64
C GLU A 591 -1.74 18.92 -3.31
N LEU A 592 -1.26 17.74 -3.71
CA LEU A 592 -1.90 16.46 -3.37
C LEU A 592 -1.91 16.21 -1.86
N GLY A 593 -0.81 16.47 -1.16
CA GLY A 593 -0.71 16.35 0.29
C GLY A 593 -1.71 17.24 1.02
N PHE A 594 -1.84 18.49 0.58
CA PHE A 594 -2.84 19.43 1.10
C PHE A 594 -4.28 18.98 0.82
N LEU A 595 -4.52 18.24 -0.26
CA LEU A 595 -5.80 17.58 -0.58
C LEU A 595 -5.96 16.21 0.11
N ASN A 596 -5.14 15.90 1.13
CA ASN A 596 -5.13 14.63 1.86
C ASN A 596 -4.82 13.39 1.01
N ILE A 597 -3.99 13.55 -0.03
CA ILE A 597 -3.47 12.46 -0.87
C ILE A 597 -1.95 12.39 -0.68
N PHE A 598 -1.50 11.40 0.08
CA PHE A 598 -0.10 11.21 0.44
C PHE A 598 0.23 9.71 0.59
N LEU A 599 1.52 9.37 0.66
CA LEU A 599 2.00 8.00 0.63
C LEU A 599 1.42 7.16 1.77
N GLY A 600 0.89 5.97 1.41
CA GLY A 600 0.38 5.00 2.37
C GLY A 600 -1.08 5.18 2.77
N GLY A 601 -1.81 6.16 2.20
CA GLY A 601 -3.25 6.36 2.41
C GLY A 601 -3.63 6.92 3.78
N GLY A 602 -2.69 6.88 4.72
CA GLY A 602 -2.87 7.32 6.10
C GLY A 602 -3.89 6.50 6.88
N TYR A 603 -3.92 6.72 8.18
CA TYR A 603 -4.99 6.27 9.06
C TYR A 603 -5.83 7.46 9.50
N GLN A 604 -7.10 7.21 9.78
CA GLN A 604 -8.05 8.21 10.23
C GLN A 604 -8.06 8.16 11.76
N LEU A 605 -7.66 9.26 12.41
CA LEU A 605 -7.91 9.45 13.84
C LEU A 605 -9.13 10.34 13.99
N ALA A 606 -10.01 10.05 14.94
CA ALA A 606 -11.05 10.99 15.28
C ALA A 606 -10.66 11.67 16.59
N ILE A 607 -10.33 12.94 16.46
CA ILE A 607 -9.79 13.73 17.56
C ILE A 607 -11.00 14.29 18.30
N ALA A 608 -11.18 13.85 19.55
CA ALA A 608 -12.15 14.46 20.46
C ALA A 608 -11.57 15.77 20.99
N GLU A 609 -12.10 16.89 20.54
CA GLU A 609 -11.68 18.23 20.97
C GLU A 609 -12.64 18.76 22.03
N THR A 610 -12.10 19.31 23.12
CA THR A 610 -12.88 19.87 24.24
C THR A 610 -13.82 20.96 23.73
N GLY A 611 -15.13 20.68 23.71
CA GLY A 611 -16.17 21.62 23.26
C GLY A 611 -16.85 21.30 21.93
N ARG A 612 -16.47 20.21 21.22
CA ARG A 612 -17.22 19.69 20.07
C ARG A 612 -17.82 18.32 20.39
N MET A 613 -19.14 18.17 20.19
CA MET A 613 -19.86 16.91 20.43
C MET A 613 -19.54 15.81 19.41
N MET A 614 -18.94 16.16 18.25
CA MET A 614 -18.54 15.19 17.23
C MET A 614 -17.02 15.21 17.05
N PRO A 615 -16.35 14.04 17.04
CA PRO A 615 -14.92 13.96 16.86
C PRO A 615 -14.54 14.29 15.41
N VAL A 616 -13.45 15.04 15.23
CA VAL A 616 -12.97 15.45 13.89
C VAL A 616 -12.11 14.34 13.31
N ILE A 617 -12.58 13.73 12.22
CA ILE A 617 -11.82 12.71 11.48
C ILE A 617 -10.68 13.38 10.72
N ALA A 618 -9.44 13.11 11.12
CA ALA A 618 -8.24 13.65 10.51
C ALA A 618 -7.31 12.52 10.02
N ARG A 619 -6.63 12.74 8.89
CA ARG A 619 -5.85 11.72 8.16
C ARG A 619 -4.36 11.87 8.38
N PHE A 620 -3.68 10.82 8.87
CA PHE A 620 -2.24 10.88 9.17
C PHE A 620 -1.48 9.75 8.53
N SER A 621 -0.31 10.03 7.96
CA SER A 621 0.59 8.96 7.53
C SER A 621 1.45 8.48 8.67
N ASP A 622 1.60 7.18 8.81
CA ASP A 622 2.67 6.60 9.63
C ASP A 622 4.04 6.86 8.97
N ILE A 623 4.11 7.15 7.67
CA ILE A 623 5.38 7.38 6.96
C ILE A 623 5.74 8.87 7.03
N PRO A 624 6.95 9.24 7.51
CA PRO A 624 7.44 10.60 7.42
C PRO A 624 7.56 11.02 5.95
N GLU A 625 6.71 11.94 5.53
CA GLU A 625 6.65 12.52 4.20
C GLU A 625 6.08 13.93 4.32
N TRP A 626 6.68 14.92 3.66
CA TRP A 626 6.20 16.30 3.75
C TRP A 626 4.76 16.46 3.25
N ALA A 627 4.34 15.75 2.20
CA ALA A 627 2.96 15.80 1.70
C ALA A 627 1.96 15.33 2.77
N ALA A 628 2.32 14.31 3.56
CA ALA A 628 1.50 13.85 4.67
C ALA A 628 1.41 14.86 5.82
N LEU A 629 2.47 15.65 6.06
CA LEU A 629 2.44 16.75 7.04
C LEU A 629 1.54 17.89 6.60
N LEU A 630 1.26 18.00 5.30
CA LEU A 630 0.34 19.00 4.78
C LEU A 630 -1.14 18.59 4.91
N ALA A 631 -1.41 17.34 5.27
CA ALA A 631 -2.75 16.84 5.47
C ALA A 631 -3.42 17.53 6.67
N ASN A 632 -4.74 17.75 6.58
CA ASN A 632 -5.57 18.40 7.61
C ASN A 632 -5.17 19.85 7.99
N ILE A 633 -4.10 20.41 7.42
CA ILE A 633 -3.62 21.76 7.74
C ILE A 633 -4.74 22.79 7.69
N ARG A 634 -5.61 22.70 6.68
CA ARG A 634 -6.69 23.65 6.44
C ARG A 634 -7.54 23.94 7.68
N ASP A 635 -7.83 22.91 8.48
CA ASP A 635 -8.74 23.02 9.60
C ASP A 635 -8.04 23.59 10.85
N TRP A 636 -6.71 23.44 10.93
CA TRP A 636 -5.93 23.64 12.16
C TRP A 636 -4.90 24.76 12.12
N TRP A 637 -4.46 25.17 10.94
CA TRP A 637 -3.30 26.07 10.79
C TRP A 637 -3.48 27.43 11.47
N ARG A 638 -4.73 27.89 11.65
CA ARG A 638 -5.02 29.16 12.33
C ARG A 638 -4.70 29.09 13.82
N SER A 639 -5.03 27.97 14.45
CA SER A 639 -4.77 27.71 15.87
C SER A 639 -3.32 27.26 16.10
N TYR A 640 -2.78 26.50 15.15
CA TYR A 640 -1.48 25.82 15.27
C TYR A 640 -0.61 26.08 14.02
N PRO A 641 -0.13 27.33 13.80
CA PRO A 641 0.52 27.72 12.56
C PRO A 641 1.83 26.98 12.26
N TRP A 642 2.54 26.50 13.29
CA TRP A 642 3.78 25.73 13.11
C TRP A 642 3.58 24.44 12.32
N MET A 643 2.42 23.78 12.45
CA MET A 643 2.08 22.56 11.70
C MET A 643 2.10 22.79 10.19
N ALA A 644 1.75 24.00 9.74
CA ALA A 644 1.73 24.35 8.33
C ALA A 644 3.01 25.02 7.84
N TRP A 645 3.61 25.83 8.72
CA TRP A 645 4.76 26.66 8.38
C TRP A 645 5.98 25.84 7.99
N TYR A 646 6.40 24.90 8.84
CA TYR A 646 7.63 24.13 8.61
C TYR A 646 7.58 23.23 7.37
N PRO A 647 6.55 22.37 7.15
CA PRO A 647 6.47 21.59 5.92
C PRO A 647 6.24 22.48 4.68
N GLY A 648 5.49 23.58 4.80
CA GLY A 648 5.29 24.54 3.71
C GLY A 648 6.59 25.21 3.26
N VAL A 649 7.42 25.66 4.21
CA VAL A 649 8.76 26.23 3.95
C VAL A 649 9.69 25.17 3.35
N ALA A 650 9.65 23.93 3.83
CA ALA A 650 10.45 22.84 3.28
C ALA A 650 10.15 22.60 1.78
N PHE A 651 8.86 22.54 1.41
CA PHE A 651 8.46 22.46 0.00
C PHE A 651 8.89 23.70 -0.79
N PHE A 652 8.60 24.91 -0.28
CA PHE A 652 8.95 26.16 -0.96
C PHE A 652 10.45 26.27 -1.25
N LEU A 653 11.30 26.05 -0.25
CA LEU A 653 12.76 26.13 -0.40
C LEU A 653 13.28 25.06 -1.38
N THR A 654 12.70 23.87 -1.36
CA THR A 654 13.08 22.79 -2.27
C THR A 654 12.70 23.10 -3.72
N ILE A 655 11.47 23.55 -3.96
CA ILE A 655 11.01 23.94 -5.29
C ILE A 655 11.85 25.12 -5.80
N LEU A 656 12.11 26.12 -4.93
CA LEU A 656 12.96 27.26 -5.24
C LEU A 656 14.38 26.83 -5.60
N ALA A 657 14.97 25.88 -4.87
CA ALA A 657 16.31 25.36 -5.13
C ALA A 657 16.41 24.75 -6.54
N PHE A 658 15.46 23.88 -6.91
CA PHE A 658 15.45 23.25 -8.22
C PHE A 658 15.14 24.24 -9.34
N ASN A 659 14.24 25.20 -9.15
CA ASN A 659 13.95 26.23 -10.15
C ASN A 659 15.15 27.18 -10.37
N LEU A 660 15.83 27.60 -9.31
CA LEU A 660 17.07 28.40 -9.41
C LEU A 660 18.18 27.62 -10.11
N TRP A 661 18.37 26.36 -9.73
CA TRP A 661 19.40 25.51 -10.33
C TRP A 661 19.12 25.24 -11.81
N GLY A 662 17.87 24.95 -12.17
CA GLY A 662 17.43 24.73 -13.54
C GLY A 662 17.60 25.98 -14.41
N GLU A 663 17.20 27.16 -13.92
CA GLU A 663 17.40 28.42 -14.63
C GLU A 663 18.89 28.75 -14.81
N GLY A 664 19.69 28.51 -13.76
CA GLY A 664 21.14 28.67 -13.78
C GLY A 664 21.78 27.77 -14.83
N LEU A 665 21.38 26.50 -14.86
CA LEU A 665 21.91 25.49 -15.78
C LEU A 665 21.51 25.79 -17.23
N ARG A 666 20.27 26.23 -17.47
CA ARG A 666 19.78 26.65 -18.78
C ARG A 666 20.67 27.71 -19.40
N ARG A 667 21.03 28.74 -18.62
CA ARG A 667 21.90 29.85 -19.07
C ARG A 667 23.31 29.40 -19.35
N LEU A 668 23.86 28.57 -18.47
CA LEU A 668 25.20 28.02 -18.64
C LEU A 668 25.27 27.21 -19.95
N LEU A 669 24.30 26.34 -20.20
CA LEU A 669 24.27 25.49 -21.40
C LEU A 669 23.96 26.26 -22.69
N ALA A 670 23.27 27.41 -22.61
CA ALA A 670 23.06 28.27 -23.76
C ALA A 670 24.35 28.97 -24.23
N GLU A 671 25.25 29.33 -23.29
CA GLU A 671 26.52 29.99 -23.62
C GLU A 671 27.64 29.00 -23.94
N VAL A 672 27.61 27.79 -23.35
CA VAL A 672 28.66 26.78 -23.53
C VAL A 672 28.22 25.67 -24.48
N HIS A 673 28.85 25.60 -25.67
CA HIS A 673 28.76 24.45 -26.56
C HIS A 673 29.55 23.26 -25.98
N LEU A 674 28.99 22.61 -24.98
CA LEU A 674 29.55 21.39 -24.41
C LEU A 674 29.41 20.25 -25.42
N ASN A 675 30.53 19.63 -25.78
CA ASN A 675 30.52 18.37 -26.52
C ASN A 675 30.15 17.23 -25.56
N LEU A 676 28.86 17.17 -25.19
CA LEU A 676 28.30 16.26 -24.18
C LEU A 676 28.36 14.78 -24.58
N MET A 677 28.79 14.45 -25.81
CA MET A 677 29.08 13.07 -26.20
C MET A 677 30.14 12.40 -25.31
N ARG A 678 31.03 13.16 -24.64
CA ARG A 678 31.97 12.59 -23.65
C ARG A 678 31.36 12.36 -22.26
N LEU A 679 30.32 13.12 -21.91
CA LEU A 679 29.59 12.96 -20.65
C LEU A 679 28.71 11.71 -20.70
N PHE A 680 28.18 11.32 -21.86
CA PHE A 680 27.40 10.08 -22.01
C PHE A 680 28.27 8.83 -22.22
N ASN A 681 29.33 8.71 -21.44
CA ASN A 681 30.04 7.44 -21.29
C ASN A 681 29.23 6.53 -20.34
N ARG A 682 29.43 5.21 -20.39
CA ARG A 682 28.79 4.22 -19.50
C ARG A 682 28.80 4.62 -18.01
N TYR A 683 29.74 5.48 -17.61
CA TYR A 683 29.89 6.03 -16.27
C TYR A 683 28.79 7.02 -15.83
N VAL A 684 28.17 7.81 -16.71
CA VAL A 684 27.05 8.71 -16.31
C VAL A 684 25.74 7.96 -16.20
N LEU A 685 25.50 7.00 -17.10
CA LEU A 685 24.41 6.03 -16.96
C LEU A 685 24.58 5.18 -15.69
N ALA A 686 25.79 4.70 -15.42
CA ALA A 686 26.12 4.05 -14.16
C ALA A 686 25.97 5.01 -12.98
N GLY A 687 26.32 6.29 -13.10
CA GLY A 687 26.14 7.30 -12.05
C GLY A 687 24.67 7.55 -11.72
N LEU A 688 23.79 7.70 -12.72
CA LEU A 688 22.34 7.81 -12.53
C LEU A 688 21.76 6.52 -11.94
N LEU A 689 22.27 5.36 -12.36
CA LEU A 689 21.84 4.07 -11.84
C LEU A 689 22.32 3.86 -10.39
N VAL A 690 23.53 4.29 -10.05
CA VAL A 690 24.06 4.33 -8.68
C VAL A 690 23.27 5.30 -7.83
N ILE A 691 22.95 6.50 -8.33
CA ILE A 691 22.06 7.45 -7.64
C ILE A 691 20.69 6.79 -7.41
N GLY A 692 20.10 6.16 -8.42
CA GLY A 692 18.84 5.43 -8.28
C GLY A 692 18.91 4.28 -7.27
N VAL A 693 19.99 3.50 -7.28
CA VAL A 693 20.22 2.39 -6.34
C VAL A 693 20.45 2.91 -4.93
N VAL A 694 21.24 3.97 -4.75
CA VAL A 694 21.46 4.63 -3.46
C VAL A 694 20.15 5.23 -2.94
N LEU A 695 19.36 5.87 -3.80
CA LEU A 695 18.03 6.42 -3.47
C LEU A 695 17.05 5.30 -3.07
N ASN A 696 17.03 4.20 -3.81
CA ASN A 696 16.14 3.07 -3.52
C ASN A 696 16.56 2.31 -2.26
N TRP A 697 17.87 2.05 -2.10
CA TRP A 697 18.45 1.50 -0.87
C TRP A 697 18.15 2.40 0.33
N ALA A 698 18.20 3.71 0.09
CA ALA A 698 17.89 4.70 1.10
C ALA A 698 16.42 4.63 1.54
N THR A 699 15.46 4.42 0.63
CA THR A 699 14.03 4.30 0.98
C THR A 699 13.58 2.90 1.41
N ALA A 700 14.35 1.84 1.11
CA ALA A 700 13.98 0.47 1.48
C ALA A 700 13.88 0.25 3.01
N GLY A 701 14.52 1.12 3.80
CA GLY A 701 14.52 1.04 5.27
C GLY A 701 13.41 1.80 6.01
N THR A 702 12.48 2.48 5.32
CA THR A 702 11.53 3.42 5.95
C THR A 702 10.05 3.03 5.85
N THR A 703 9.73 1.87 5.27
CA THR A 703 8.35 1.36 5.32
C THR A 703 8.04 0.83 6.74
N PRO A 704 6.83 1.05 7.30
CA PRO A 704 6.46 0.53 8.62
C PRO A 704 6.72 -0.98 8.73
N LEU A 705 6.45 -1.72 7.64
CA LEU A 705 6.73 -3.15 7.59
C LEU A 705 8.22 -3.51 7.68
N SER A 706 9.12 -2.71 7.09
CA SER A 706 10.56 -2.94 7.22
C SER A 706 11.06 -2.69 8.64
N GLN A 707 10.36 -1.84 9.41
CA GLN A 707 10.67 -1.57 10.81
C GLN A 707 10.10 -2.66 11.73
N TYR A 708 8.84 -3.07 11.52
CA TYR A 708 8.25 -4.20 12.23
C TYR A 708 9.05 -5.48 12.00
N LYS A 709 9.55 -5.70 10.77
CA LYS A 709 10.45 -6.82 10.47
C LYS A 709 11.74 -6.78 11.32
N ARG A 710 12.32 -5.60 11.57
CA ARG A 710 13.53 -5.51 12.42
C ARG A 710 13.26 -5.92 13.85
N VAL A 711 12.10 -5.54 14.40
CA VAL A 711 11.67 -5.96 15.74
C VAL A 711 11.34 -7.45 15.74
N ALA A 712 10.57 -7.93 14.77
CA ALA A 712 10.16 -9.33 14.68
C ALA A 712 11.37 -10.29 14.61
N VAL A 713 12.43 -9.93 13.87
CA VAL A 713 13.65 -10.75 13.76
C VAL A 713 14.42 -10.86 15.08
N GLN A 714 14.16 -9.99 16.07
CA GLN A 714 14.76 -10.06 17.42
C GLN A 714 14.13 -11.14 18.32
N PHE A 715 13.15 -11.92 17.83
CA PHE A 715 12.63 -13.08 18.56
C PHE A 715 13.76 -14.05 18.90
N ASP A 716 13.96 -14.30 20.19
CA ASP A 716 15.03 -15.14 20.70
C ASP A 716 14.51 -16.54 21.04
N ALA A 717 14.80 -17.50 20.16
CA ALA A 717 14.42 -18.90 20.35
C ALA A 717 15.17 -19.57 21.52
N GLN A 718 16.34 -19.08 21.93
CA GLN A 718 17.07 -19.64 23.08
C GLN A 718 16.43 -19.25 24.41
N ARG A 719 15.90 -18.02 24.49
CA ARG A 719 15.06 -17.61 25.64
C ARG A 719 13.79 -18.43 25.71
N ALA A 720 13.09 -18.59 24.59
CA ALA A 720 11.90 -19.45 24.53
C ALA A 720 12.24 -20.89 24.96
N LEU A 721 13.34 -21.47 24.49
CA LEU A 721 13.80 -22.81 24.91
C LEU A 721 14.04 -22.92 26.42
N THR A 722 14.47 -21.84 27.08
CA THR A 722 14.64 -21.81 28.54
C THR A 722 13.29 -21.97 29.26
N HIS A 723 12.22 -21.36 28.73
CA HIS A 723 10.87 -21.56 29.27
C HIS A 723 10.35 -22.98 29.02
N ILE A 724 10.63 -23.57 27.84
CA ILE A 724 10.27 -24.97 27.56
C ILE A 724 10.93 -25.89 28.60
N ARG A 725 12.25 -25.74 28.84
CA ARG A 725 12.99 -26.53 29.84
C ARG A 725 12.39 -26.46 31.24
N ALA A 726 11.99 -25.27 31.68
CA ALA A 726 11.39 -25.09 32.99
C ALA A 726 10.00 -25.73 33.10
N LEU A 727 9.20 -25.66 32.04
CA LEU A 727 7.85 -26.24 32.01
C LEU A 727 7.88 -27.76 31.89
N THR A 728 8.89 -28.32 31.22
CA THR A 728 9.07 -29.78 31.05
C THR A 728 9.87 -30.43 32.19
N ASP A 729 10.22 -29.68 33.24
CA ASP A 729 10.99 -30.23 34.36
C ASP A 729 10.20 -31.39 35.01
N PRO A 730 10.83 -32.53 35.33
CA PRO A 730 10.15 -33.64 35.99
C PRO A 730 9.43 -33.25 37.30
N ALA A 731 9.90 -32.21 38.00
CA ALA A 731 9.24 -31.68 39.20
C ALA A 731 7.85 -31.05 38.90
N MET A 732 7.58 -30.68 37.65
CA MET A 732 6.27 -30.21 37.19
C MET A 732 5.28 -31.37 36.93
N GLY A 733 5.72 -32.63 37.05
CA GLY A 733 4.84 -33.80 37.02
C GLY A 733 4.00 -33.96 35.74
N GLY A 734 4.49 -33.44 34.60
CA GLY A 734 3.78 -33.48 33.32
C GLY A 734 2.58 -32.52 33.22
N ARG A 735 2.39 -31.66 34.23
CA ARG A 735 1.44 -30.54 34.23
C ARG A 735 -0.01 -30.93 33.94
N GLU A 736 -0.43 -32.11 34.37
CA GLU A 736 -1.84 -32.53 34.27
C GLU A 736 -2.73 -31.60 35.08
N THR A 737 -3.84 -31.19 34.48
CA THR A 737 -4.72 -30.21 35.09
C THR A 737 -5.33 -30.72 36.40
N GLY A 738 -5.45 -29.83 37.39
CA GLY A 738 -5.88 -30.19 38.75
C GLY A 738 -4.76 -30.77 39.64
N THR A 739 -3.54 -30.94 39.13
CA THR A 739 -2.38 -31.40 39.93
C THR A 739 -1.52 -30.23 40.46
N PRO A 740 -0.73 -30.42 41.53
CA PRO A 740 0.23 -29.42 41.99
C PRO A 740 1.23 -28.97 40.91
N GLY A 741 1.59 -29.87 39.98
CA GLY A 741 2.46 -29.56 38.85
C GLY A 741 1.88 -28.51 37.90
N ALA A 742 0.58 -28.58 37.60
CA ALA A 742 -0.11 -27.57 36.81
C ALA A 742 -0.22 -26.22 37.56
N GLU A 743 -0.37 -26.23 38.89
CA GLU A 743 -0.34 -25.01 39.70
C GLU A 743 1.06 -24.36 39.68
N PHE A 744 2.12 -25.15 39.84
CA PHE A 744 3.50 -24.65 39.76
C PHE A 744 3.80 -24.04 38.39
N ALA A 745 3.35 -24.67 37.30
CA ALA A 745 3.47 -24.13 35.96
C ALA A 745 2.71 -22.79 35.82
N ALA A 746 1.47 -22.70 36.32
CA ALA A 746 0.69 -21.46 36.29
C ALA A 746 1.39 -20.31 37.03
N ARG A 747 1.91 -20.58 38.23
CA ARG A 747 2.66 -19.61 39.03
C ARG A 747 3.95 -19.17 38.32
N TYR A 748 4.70 -20.11 37.76
CA TYR A 748 5.89 -19.79 36.96
C TYR A 748 5.58 -18.87 35.79
N ILE A 749 4.53 -19.16 35.02
CA ILE A 749 4.11 -18.33 33.87
C ILE A 749 3.68 -16.94 34.35
N ALA A 750 2.94 -16.85 35.46
CA ALA A 750 2.52 -15.58 36.05
C ALA A 750 3.73 -14.72 36.47
N ASP A 751 4.74 -15.33 37.07
CA ASP A 751 5.99 -14.66 37.44
C ASP A 751 6.77 -14.18 36.21
N GLN A 752 6.79 -14.96 35.11
CA GLN A 752 7.40 -14.52 33.85
C GLN A 752 6.64 -13.33 33.23
N MET A 753 5.31 -13.40 33.17
CA MET A 753 4.48 -12.28 32.67
C MET A 753 4.70 -11.00 33.49
N LYS A 754 4.82 -11.13 34.81
CA LYS A 754 5.15 -10.03 35.72
C LYS A 754 6.55 -9.48 35.48
N ALA A 755 7.56 -10.36 35.30
CA ALA A 755 8.95 -9.96 35.03
C ALA A 755 9.09 -9.21 33.69
N ILE A 756 8.31 -9.58 32.68
CA ILE A 756 8.20 -8.85 31.40
C ILE A 756 7.59 -7.45 31.60
N GLY A 757 6.78 -7.25 32.64
CA GLY A 757 6.08 -5.99 32.90
C GLY A 757 4.75 -5.88 32.18
N LEU A 758 4.06 -7.02 32.00
CA LEU A 758 2.64 -7.04 31.66
C LEU A 758 1.80 -6.53 32.84
N LEU A 759 0.53 -6.21 32.58
CA LEU A 759 -0.43 -5.90 33.64
C LEU A 759 -1.30 -7.14 33.94
N PRO A 760 -1.70 -7.35 35.20
CA PRO A 760 -2.54 -8.48 35.58
C PRO A 760 -3.99 -8.35 35.09
N ALA A 761 -4.53 -9.44 34.55
CA ALA A 761 -5.90 -9.52 34.03
C ALA A 761 -6.68 -10.79 34.42
N GLY A 762 -6.21 -11.54 35.41
CA GLY A 762 -6.96 -12.61 36.09
C GLY A 762 -7.86 -12.08 37.21
N ASP A 763 -8.35 -13.00 38.03
CA ASP A 763 -9.32 -12.71 39.09
C ASP A 763 -8.71 -11.76 40.13
N ASN A 764 -9.53 -10.84 40.67
CA ASN A 764 -9.12 -9.85 41.67
C ASN A 764 -7.88 -9.03 41.28
N ASN A 765 -7.70 -8.75 39.98
CA ASN A 765 -6.50 -8.08 39.43
C ASN A 765 -5.19 -8.83 39.72
N THR A 766 -5.23 -10.16 39.84
CA THR A 766 -4.04 -11.01 39.82
C THR A 766 -3.75 -11.48 38.39
N TYR A 767 -2.70 -12.27 38.18
CA TYR A 767 -2.48 -12.92 36.87
C TYR A 767 -3.28 -14.20 36.71
N ILE A 768 -3.87 -14.75 37.77
CA ILE A 768 -4.47 -16.08 37.78
C ILE A 768 -5.99 -15.93 37.82
N GLN A 769 -6.68 -16.57 36.89
CA GLN A 769 -8.10 -16.86 36.95
C GLN A 769 -8.29 -18.31 37.36
N THR A 770 -9.11 -18.55 38.38
CA THR A 770 -9.36 -19.90 38.90
C THR A 770 -10.72 -20.40 38.44
N LEU A 771 -10.76 -21.57 37.82
CA LEU A 771 -11.97 -22.26 37.41
C LEU A 771 -12.04 -23.63 38.11
N VAL A 772 -13.25 -24.14 38.35
CA VAL A 772 -13.46 -25.47 38.94
C VAL A 772 -14.09 -26.37 37.89
N ASN A 773 -13.39 -27.43 37.51
CA ASN A 773 -13.87 -28.37 36.51
C ASN A 773 -13.42 -29.82 36.82
N PRO A 774 -14.30 -30.72 37.30
CA PRO A 774 -13.90 -32.08 37.66
C PRO A 774 -13.33 -32.85 36.46
N ARG A 775 -12.34 -33.72 36.70
CA ARG A 775 -11.66 -34.50 35.64
C ARG A 775 -11.94 -36.00 35.71
N TYR A 776 -11.94 -36.61 34.52
CA TYR A 776 -11.92 -38.07 34.35
C TYR A 776 -10.51 -38.48 33.93
N HIS A 777 -9.89 -39.40 34.68
CA HIS A 777 -8.59 -39.96 34.35
C HIS A 777 -8.49 -41.43 34.75
N LEU A 778 -7.50 -42.14 34.22
CA LEU A 778 -7.22 -43.53 34.59
C LEU A 778 -6.36 -43.56 35.84
N THR A 779 -6.90 -44.05 36.96
CA THR A 779 -6.14 -44.29 38.20
C THR A 779 -5.42 -45.64 38.20
N GLN A 780 -5.81 -46.56 37.31
CA GLN A 780 -5.20 -47.88 37.16
C GLN A 780 -5.03 -48.20 35.67
N PRO A 781 -4.02 -49.02 35.30
CA PRO A 781 -3.85 -49.44 33.91
C PRO A 781 -5.09 -50.19 33.40
N PRO A 782 -5.54 -49.90 32.16
CA PRO A 782 -6.52 -50.73 31.46
C PRO A 782 -6.11 -52.21 31.42
N ARG A 783 -7.09 -53.12 31.24
CA ARG A 783 -6.82 -54.56 31.12
C ARG A 783 -7.39 -55.15 29.84
N LEU A 784 -6.59 -56.01 29.21
CA LEU A 784 -6.97 -56.84 28.07
C LEU A 784 -6.50 -58.27 28.36
N GLU A 785 -7.44 -59.20 28.47
CA GLU A 785 -7.17 -60.59 28.84
C GLU A 785 -7.90 -61.57 27.92
N LEU A 786 -7.20 -62.62 27.53
CA LEU A 786 -7.76 -63.77 26.83
C LEU A 786 -8.23 -64.80 27.87
N LEU A 787 -9.46 -65.28 27.76
CA LEU A 787 -10.07 -66.19 28.73
C LEU A 787 -10.26 -67.61 28.16
N ASP A 788 -10.18 -68.62 29.04
CA ASP A 788 -10.57 -70.00 28.73
C ASP A 788 -12.10 -70.19 28.75
N ALA A 789 -12.56 -71.42 28.44
CA ALA A 789 -13.99 -71.75 28.43
C ALA A 789 -14.64 -71.72 29.83
N GLN A 790 -13.84 -71.65 30.91
CA GLN A 790 -14.26 -71.58 32.30
C GLN A 790 -14.19 -70.14 32.85
N GLY A 791 -13.67 -69.19 32.07
CA GLY A 791 -13.53 -67.78 32.43
C GLY A 791 -12.23 -67.41 33.14
N HIS A 792 -11.22 -68.30 33.18
CA HIS A 792 -9.89 -67.98 33.72
C HIS A 792 -8.99 -67.32 32.68
N SER A 793 -8.11 -66.44 33.14
CA SER A 793 -7.13 -65.73 32.30
C SER A 793 -6.06 -66.69 31.75
N LEU A 794 -6.03 -66.86 30.43
CA LEU A 794 -5.03 -67.64 29.70
C LEU A 794 -3.80 -66.79 29.33
N LEU A 795 -4.03 -65.54 28.97
CA LEU A 795 -3.00 -64.58 28.57
C LEU A 795 -3.45 -63.18 28.95
N SER A 796 -2.58 -62.45 29.65
CA SER A 796 -2.76 -61.03 29.93
C SER A 796 -1.82 -60.23 29.03
N PHE A 797 -2.38 -59.31 28.25
CA PHE A 797 -1.61 -58.45 27.35
C PHE A 797 -0.97 -57.30 28.13
N VAL A 798 0.17 -56.80 27.65
CA VAL A 798 0.94 -55.74 28.32
C VAL A 798 0.49 -54.35 27.85
N TYR A 799 0.06 -53.51 28.80
CA TYR A 799 -0.33 -52.13 28.53
C TYR A 799 0.86 -51.31 27.98
N ARG A 800 0.60 -50.46 26.97
CA ARG A 800 1.59 -49.66 26.20
C ARG A 800 2.56 -50.45 25.31
N GLN A 801 2.44 -51.78 25.25
CA GLN A 801 3.24 -52.65 24.38
C GLN A 801 2.36 -53.46 23.43
N ASP A 802 1.39 -54.19 23.99
CA ASP A 802 0.45 -54.99 23.22
C ASP A 802 -0.84 -54.25 22.92
N PHE A 803 -1.25 -53.34 23.81
CA PHE A 803 -2.47 -52.56 23.65
C PHE A 803 -2.41 -51.22 24.39
N ALA A 804 -3.25 -50.28 23.98
CA ALA A 804 -3.47 -49.00 24.64
C ALA A 804 -4.91 -48.53 24.48
N GLU A 805 -5.38 -47.64 25.36
CA GLU A 805 -6.68 -47.02 25.19
C GLU A 805 -6.73 -46.15 23.93
N ARG A 806 -7.83 -46.21 23.18
CA ARG A 806 -8.08 -45.30 22.06
C ARG A 806 -9.25 -44.39 22.44
N LEU A 807 -9.02 -43.08 22.40
CA LEU A 807 -10.07 -42.10 22.61
C LEU A 807 -10.76 -41.76 21.28
N VAL A 808 -12.08 -41.64 21.31
CA VAL A 808 -12.92 -41.15 20.21
C VAL A 808 -13.77 -39.97 20.69
N PRO A 809 -14.35 -39.13 19.80
CA PRO A 809 -15.12 -37.94 20.20
C PRO A 809 -16.26 -38.16 21.21
N HIS A 810 -16.79 -39.40 21.32
CA HIS A 810 -17.82 -39.78 22.30
C HIS A 810 -17.26 -40.39 23.60
N ALA A 811 -15.94 -40.50 23.73
CA ALA A 811 -15.20 -40.95 24.90
C ALA A 811 -15.78 -42.23 25.52
N CYS A 812 -15.74 -43.35 24.79
CA CYS A 812 -16.29 -44.62 25.26
C CYS A 812 -15.36 -45.31 26.27
N ALA A 813 -15.92 -45.78 27.37
CA ALA A 813 -15.20 -46.51 28.42
C ALA A 813 -16.13 -47.48 29.14
N GLY A 814 -15.59 -48.57 29.67
CA GLY A 814 -16.39 -49.59 30.34
C GLY A 814 -15.68 -50.93 30.44
N VAL A 815 -16.47 -51.94 30.81
CA VAL A 815 -16.05 -53.35 30.84
C VAL A 815 -16.84 -54.10 29.78
N ALA A 816 -16.14 -54.86 28.94
CA ALA A 816 -16.75 -55.72 27.94
C ALA A 816 -16.13 -57.09 27.96
N GLN A 817 -16.95 -58.11 27.73
CA GLN A 817 -16.50 -59.49 27.57
C GLN A 817 -17.30 -60.11 26.43
N GLY A 818 -16.60 -60.76 25.49
CA GLY A 818 -17.23 -61.33 24.31
C GLY A 818 -16.24 -62.15 23.49
N ARG A 819 -16.75 -62.91 22.52
CA ARG A 819 -15.89 -63.62 21.56
C ARG A 819 -15.35 -62.64 20.53
N VAL A 820 -14.09 -62.81 20.14
CA VAL A 820 -13.47 -61.95 19.12
C VAL A 820 -13.94 -62.35 17.72
N ILE A 821 -14.35 -61.37 16.92
CA ILE A 821 -14.62 -61.51 15.48
C ILE A 821 -13.84 -60.44 14.73
N GLY A 822 -13.04 -60.85 13.76
CA GLY A 822 -12.41 -59.95 12.81
C GLY A 822 -13.44 -59.39 11.81
N VAL A 823 -13.42 -58.08 11.57
CA VAL A 823 -14.30 -57.38 10.62
C VAL A 823 -13.46 -56.59 9.62
N THR A 824 -13.67 -56.83 8.33
CA THR A 824 -13.05 -56.07 7.24
C THR A 824 -14.09 -55.51 6.28
N THR A 825 -13.91 -54.27 5.83
CA THR A 825 -14.87 -53.61 4.94
C THR A 825 -14.26 -53.25 3.59
N GLY A 826 -15.03 -53.40 2.51
CA GLY A 826 -14.69 -52.85 1.20
C GLY A 826 -14.87 -51.31 1.14
N PRO A 827 -14.48 -50.65 0.05
CA PRO A 827 -14.62 -49.18 -0.10
C PRO A 827 -16.06 -48.68 0.10
N LEU A 828 -16.22 -47.40 0.47
CA LEU A 828 -17.54 -46.74 0.58
C LEU A 828 -18.18 -46.54 -0.80
N LEU A 829 -19.51 -46.65 -0.89
CA LEU A 829 -20.29 -46.24 -2.06
C LEU A 829 -20.51 -44.72 -2.02
N GLU A 830 -20.44 -44.02 -3.17
CA GLU A 830 -20.55 -42.54 -3.27
C GLU A 830 -21.89 -41.96 -2.76
N GLU A 831 -22.90 -42.79 -2.48
CA GLU A 831 -24.18 -42.39 -1.89
C GLU A 831 -24.59 -43.32 -0.73
N SER A 832 -24.94 -42.72 0.43
CA SER A 832 -25.78 -43.29 1.52
C SER A 832 -25.09 -44.22 2.55
N PRO A 833 -25.74 -44.64 3.66
CA PRO A 833 -26.51 -43.99 4.74
C PRO A 833 -25.79 -44.14 6.11
N THR A 834 -26.47 -44.02 7.25
CA THR A 834 -25.95 -44.27 8.62
C THR A 834 -25.44 -45.71 8.90
N ASP A 835 -25.59 -46.65 7.96
CA ASP A 835 -25.10 -48.04 8.04
C ASP A 835 -24.76 -48.60 6.63
N PRO A 836 -23.62 -48.22 6.05
CA PRO A 836 -23.28 -48.52 4.66
C PRO A 836 -22.99 -50.01 4.38
N TYR A 837 -22.71 -50.81 5.42
CA TYR A 837 -22.37 -52.23 5.31
C TYR A 837 -23.47 -53.16 5.89
N GLY A 838 -24.60 -52.60 6.31
CA GLY A 838 -25.74 -53.34 6.87
C GLY A 838 -25.41 -54.07 8.19
N LEU A 839 -24.46 -53.54 8.96
CA LEU A 839 -23.92 -54.19 10.15
C LEU A 839 -24.91 -54.19 11.32
N ASN A 840 -25.83 -53.22 11.39
CA ASN A 840 -26.86 -53.19 12.44
C ASN A 840 -27.81 -54.39 12.35
N ARG A 841 -27.92 -55.03 11.19
CA ARG A 841 -28.76 -56.22 10.97
C ARG A 841 -28.07 -57.54 11.35
N ARG A 842 -26.77 -57.52 11.67
CA ARG A 842 -25.94 -58.73 11.88
C ARG A 842 -25.77 -59.17 13.35
N ASN A 843 -26.51 -58.55 14.28
CA ASN A 843 -26.51 -58.88 15.72
C ASN A 843 -25.11 -59.01 16.38
N LEU A 844 -24.25 -58.01 16.19
CA LEU A 844 -22.85 -58.03 16.64
C LEU A 844 -22.64 -57.57 18.10
N ARG A 845 -23.73 -57.30 18.83
CA ARG A 845 -23.70 -56.63 20.15
C ARG A 845 -23.01 -57.41 21.27
N GLU A 846 -22.89 -58.72 21.14
CA GLU A 846 -22.24 -59.62 22.13
C GLU A 846 -20.77 -59.91 21.83
N TYR A 847 -20.25 -59.45 20.68
CA TYR A 847 -18.89 -59.75 20.22
C TYR A 847 -17.94 -58.59 20.49
N ILE A 848 -16.65 -58.92 20.57
CA ILE A 848 -15.56 -57.94 20.50
C ILE A 848 -15.09 -57.90 19.05
N LEU A 849 -15.18 -56.74 18.41
CA LEU A 849 -14.80 -56.61 17.00
C LEU A 849 -13.32 -56.24 16.89
N LEU A 850 -12.56 -57.03 16.14
CA LEU A 850 -11.19 -56.73 15.76
C LEU A 850 -11.17 -56.21 14.32
N MET A 851 -10.54 -55.06 14.08
CA MET A 851 -10.60 -54.39 12.78
C MET A 851 -9.36 -53.55 12.46
N ARG A 852 -9.25 -53.15 11.19
CA ARG A 852 -8.21 -52.23 10.72
C ARG A 852 -8.58 -50.79 11.06
N GLU A 853 -7.57 -49.96 11.24
CA GLU A 853 -7.74 -48.54 11.55
C GLU A 853 -8.61 -47.78 10.52
N GLU A 854 -8.49 -48.12 9.24
CA GLU A 854 -9.27 -47.52 8.15
C GLU A 854 -10.74 -47.95 8.11
N ASP A 855 -11.08 -49.12 8.68
CA ASP A 855 -12.44 -49.64 8.74
C ASP A 855 -13.20 -49.04 9.92
N PHE A 856 -12.48 -48.69 11.00
CA PHE A 856 -13.04 -48.14 12.23
C PHE A 856 -13.86 -46.87 11.99
N GLU A 857 -13.35 -45.95 11.17
CA GLU A 857 -14.00 -44.66 10.85
C GLU A 857 -15.34 -44.83 10.09
N ARG A 858 -15.66 -46.05 9.66
CA ARG A 858 -16.86 -46.37 8.86
C ARG A 858 -17.96 -47.05 9.65
N LEU A 859 -17.77 -47.25 10.96
CA LEU A 859 -18.71 -47.99 11.81
C LEU A 859 -19.77 -47.09 12.45
N PRO A 860 -21.03 -47.59 12.55
CA PRO A 860 -22.02 -46.94 13.40
C PRO A 860 -21.66 -47.07 14.88
N PRO A 861 -22.00 -46.07 15.72
CA PRO A 861 -21.72 -46.10 17.15
C PRO A 861 -22.48 -47.26 17.86
N GLN A 862 -21.87 -47.84 18.90
CA GLN A 862 -22.46 -48.88 19.78
C GLN A 862 -22.87 -50.19 19.08
N ILE A 863 -22.10 -50.62 18.08
CA ILE A 863 -22.40 -51.82 17.29
C ILE A 863 -22.01 -53.15 17.97
N ALA A 864 -21.13 -53.11 18.97
CA ALA A 864 -20.51 -54.29 19.58
C ALA A 864 -20.28 -54.13 21.09
N ALA A 865 -19.88 -55.20 21.76
CA ALA A 865 -19.55 -55.16 23.19
C ALA A 865 -18.26 -54.35 23.44
N GLY A 866 -17.26 -54.51 22.58
CA GLY A 866 -15.98 -53.78 22.60
C GLY A 866 -15.34 -53.77 21.21
N ILE A 867 -14.35 -52.89 20.98
CA ILE A 867 -13.65 -52.78 19.70
C ILE A 867 -12.13 -52.78 19.93
N LEU A 868 -11.43 -53.63 19.18
CA LEU A 868 -9.98 -53.67 19.08
C LEU A 868 -9.57 -53.20 17.69
N VAL A 869 -8.76 -52.15 17.64
CA VAL A 869 -8.28 -51.57 16.38
C VAL A 869 -6.80 -51.90 16.23
N ILE A 870 -6.45 -52.58 15.14
CA ILE A 870 -5.04 -52.85 14.81
C ILE A 870 -4.38 -51.54 14.38
N SER A 871 -3.30 -51.17 15.06
CA SER A 871 -2.47 -50.02 14.64
C SER A 871 -1.07 -50.48 14.31
N GLU A 872 -0.64 -50.19 13.08
CA GLU A 872 0.72 -50.45 12.58
C GLU A 872 1.73 -49.40 13.11
N ASP A 873 1.23 -48.27 13.62
CA ASP A 873 2.06 -47.23 14.21
C ASP A 873 2.31 -47.51 15.70
N ALA A 874 3.54 -47.88 16.03
CA ALA A 874 3.96 -48.14 17.41
C ALA A 874 3.78 -46.92 18.34
N HIS A 875 3.76 -45.69 17.80
CA HIS A 875 3.55 -44.48 18.61
C HIS A 875 2.11 -44.41 19.16
N ASN A 876 1.11 -44.93 18.44
CA ASN A 876 -0.27 -44.93 18.92
C ASN A 876 -0.43 -45.73 20.22
N LEU A 877 0.34 -46.82 20.39
CA LEU A 877 0.36 -47.60 21.64
C LEU A 877 0.98 -46.82 22.81
N GLN A 878 1.81 -45.82 22.52
CA GLN A 878 2.46 -44.97 23.52
C GLN A 878 1.69 -43.67 23.81
N ARG A 879 0.64 -43.35 23.03
CA ARG A 879 -0.14 -42.11 23.18
C ARG A 879 -1.11 -42.17 24.34
N ARG A 880 -1.03 -41.22 25.27
CA ARG A 880 -2.00 -41.08 26.36
C ARG A 880 -3.05 -40.01 26.03
N PHE A 881 -4.27 -40.20 26.50
CA PHE A 881 -5.32 -39.18 26.39
C PHE A 881 -5.97 -38.90 27.75
N LEU A 882 -6.47 -37.67 27.91
CA LEU A 882 -7.36 -37.31 29.02
C LEU A 882 -8.82 -37.32 28.54
N TYR A 883 -9.75 -37.58 29.45
CA TYR A 883 -11.17 -37.72 29.12
C TYR A 883 -11.91 -36.39 29.30
N PRO A 884 -12.72 -35.94 28.32
CA PRO A 884 -13.47 -34.69 28.41
C PRO A 884 -14.59 -34.75 29.45
N GLN A 885 -14.94 -33.59 30.02
CA GLN A 885 -16.01 -33.46 31.04
C GLN A 885 -17.40 -33.90 30.50
N ALA A 886 -17.60 -33.82 29.18
CA ALA A 886 -18.88 -34.10 28.51
C ALA A 886 -19.31 -35.58 28.53
N MET A 887 -18.64 -36.46 29.28
CA MET A 887 -19.01 -37.86 29.56
C MET A 887 -20.40 -38.06 30.25
N ARG A 888 -21.29 -37.05 30.25
CA ARG A 888 -22.70 -37.21 30.63
C ARG A 888 -23.41 -38.12 29.61
N GLY A 889 -23.46 -39.42 29.91
CA GLY A 889 -24.14 -40.44 29.09
C GLY A 889 -23.24 -41.54 28.52
N LEU A 890 -22.11 -41.83 29.16
CA LEU A 890 -21.13 -42.91 28.90
C LEU A 890 -21.55 -43.96 27.85
N CYS A 891 -20.89 -43.91 26.69
CA CYS A 891 -20.78 -45.05 25.79
C CYS A 891 -20.00 -46.15 26.53
N ARG A 892 -20.67 -47.27 26.87
CA ARG A 892 -20.12 -48.37 27.69
C ARG A 892 -19.22 -49.36 26.92
N GLN A 893 -18.82 -49.01 25.71
CA GLN A 893 -18.08 -49.88 24.79
C GLN A 893 -16.58 -49.53 24.82
N PRO A 894 -15.72 -50.29 25.52
CA PRO A 894 -14.28 -50.00 25.53
C PRO A 894 -13.68 -50.17 24.13
N ILE A 895 -12.81 -49.22 23.76
CA ILE A 895 -12.09 -49.21 22.48
C ILE A 895 -10.59 -49.14 22.79
N MET A 896 -9.81 -50.05 22.20
CA MET A 896 -8.37 -50.13 22.40
C MET A 896 -7.65 -50.26 21.06
N TRP A 897 -6.48 -49.63 20.95
CA TRP A 897 -5.50 -50.03 19.95
C TRP A 897 -4.79 -51.31 20.40
N ILE A 898 -4.48 -52.18 19.45
CA ILE A 898 -3.67 -53.38 19.67
C ILE A 898 -2.51 -53.44 18.68
N SER A 899 -1.40 -54.05 19.11
CA SER A 899 -0.26 -54.31 18.24
C SER A 899 -0.59 -55.39 17.21
N PRO A 900 0.10 -55.42 16.05
CA PRO A 900 -0.03 -56.50 15.07
C PRO A 900 0.23 -57.89 15.69
N GLN A 901 1.14 -57.98 16.66
CA GLN A 901 1.43 -59.23 17.37
C GLN A 901 0.26 -59.68 18.24
N ALA A 902 -0.38 -58.76 18.97
CA ALA A 902 -1.59 -59.06 19.74
C ALA A 902 -2.77 -59.45 18.82
N ALA A 903 -2.89 -58.79 17.66
CA ALA A 903 -3.90 -59.11 16.66
C ALA A 903 -3.72 -60.52 16.07
N GLU A 904 -2.49 -60.93 15.75
CA GLU A 904 -2.16 -62.28 15.28
C GLU A 904 -2.60 -63.35 16.28
N VAL A 905 -2.30 -63.15 17.58
CA VAL A 905 -2.71 -64.07 18.66
C VAL A 905 -4.22 -64.19 18.74
N LEU A 906 -4.95 -63.07 18.66
CA LEU A 906 -6.41 -63.05 18.74
C LEU A 906 -7.08 -63.69 17.51
N LEU A 907 -6.59 -63.40 16.31
CA LEU A 907 -7.10 -63.97 15.05
C LEU A 907 -6.82 -65.47 14.93
N ALA A 908 -5.68 -65.95 15.44
CA ALA A 908 -5.36 -67.37 15.46
C ALA A 908 -6.41 -68.20 16.22
N THR A 909 -7.03 -67.63 17.26
CA THR A 909 -8.13 -68.30 18.00
C THR A 909 -9.41 -68.48 17.18
N ALA A 910 -9.58 -67.67 16.13
CA ALA A 910 -10.67 -67.75 15.16
C ALA A 910 -10.33 -68.61 13.92
N GLY A 911 -9.13 -69.20 13.87
CA GLY A 911 -8.65 -69.98 12.72
C GLY A 911 -8.24 -69.10 11.52
N SER A 912 -7.82 -67.86 11.76
CA SER A 912 -7.36 -66.90 10.74
C SER A 912 -5.98 -66.33 11.13
N THR A 913 -5.22 -65.82 10.16
CA THR A 913 -3.96 -65.08 10.41
C THR A 913 -4.13 -63.60 10.11
N LEU A 914 -3.23 -62.73 10.58
CA LEU A 914 -3.26 -61.31 10.23
C LEU A 914 -3.12 -61.11 8.71
N ALA A 915 -2.30 -61.94 8.05
CA ALA A 915 -2.14 -61.91 6.59
C ALA A 915 -3.46 -62.23 5.86
N ASP A 916 -4.18 -63.28 6.29
CA ASP A 916 -5.50 -63.63 5.72
C ASP A 916 -6.52 -62.52 5.98
N PHE A 917 -6.45 -61.90 7.17
CA PHE A 917 -7.33 -60.80 7.55
C PHE A 917 -7.16 -59.60 6.62
N TYR A 918 -5.93 -59.12 6.37
CA TYR A 918 -5.69 -58.03 5.43
C TYR A 918 -5.98 -58.42 3.97
N ALA A 919 -5.67 -59.65 3.57
CA ALA A 919 -5.97 -60.14 2.22
C ALA A 919 -7.48 -60.14 1.94
N SER A 920 -8.29 -60.58 2.90
CA SER A 920 -9.75 -60.64 2.74
C SER A 920 -10.35 -59.26 2.47
N ALA A 921 -9.79 -58.19 3.04
CA ALA A 921 -10.25 -56.84 2.79
C ALA A 921 -9.98 -56.31 1.37
N ALA A 922 -8.86 -56.72 0.75
CA ALA A 922 -8.49 -56.30 -0.60
C ALA A 922 -9.40 -56.93 -1.68
N GLU A 923 -10.06 -58.04 -1.36
CA GLU A 923 -10.95 -58.77 -2.26
C GLU A 923 -12.41 -58.26 -2.23
N LEU A 924 -12.77 -57.45 -1.22
CA LEU A 924 -14.14 -56.95 -1.04
C LEU A 924 -14.48 -55.81 -2.00
N ARG A 925 -15.66 -55.89 -2.61
CA ARG A 925 -16.22 -54.80 -3.42
C ARG A 925 -16.81 -53.70 -2.52
N ALA A 926 -17.10 -52.56 -3.12
CA ALA A 926 -17.70 -51.44 -2.40
C ALA A 926 -19.04 -51.86 -1.73
N GLY A 927 -19.17 -51.60 -0.43
CA GLY A 927 -20.34 -51.99 0.38
C GLY A 927 -20.36 -53.46 0.89
N GLU A 928 -19.34 -54.28 0.59
CA GLU A 928 -19.22 -55.64 1.13
C GLU A 928 -18.47 -55.67 2.47
N VAL A 929 -18.78 -56.67 3.31
CA VAL A 929 -18.10 -56.94 4.59
C VAL A 929 -17.81 -58.43 4.74
N ALA A 930 -16.61 -58.76 5.22
CA ALA A 930 -16.23 -60.10 5.65
C ALA A 930 -16.05 -60.17 7.17
N LEU A 931 -16.41 -61.32 7.74
CA LEU A 931 -16.31 -61.63 9.17
C LEU A 931 -15.53 -62.94 9.34
N THR A 932 -14.62 -63.00 10.31
CA THR A 932 -13.99 -64.26 10.70
C THR A 932 -14.96 -65.15 11.49
N PRO A 933 -14.70 -66.46 11.63
CA PRO A 933 -15.37 -67.27 12.64
C PRO A 933 -15.18 -66.67 14.05
N PRO A 934 -16.10 -66.88 15.00
CA PRO A 934 -15.92 -66.40 16.37
C PRO A 934 -14.75 -67.13 17.07
N GLY A 935 -13.77 -66.38 17.53
CA GLY A 935 -12.60 -66.89 18.26
C GLY A 935 -12.85 -67.15 19.74
N ALA A 936 -11.80 -67.00 20.53
CA ALA A 936 -11.83 -67.10 21.99
C ALA A 936 -12.50 -65.89 22.66
N VAL A 937 -12.83 -66.04 23.94
CA VAL A 937 -13.45 -64.98 24.76
C VAL A 937 -12.36 -64.04 25.24
N VAL A 938 -12.56 -62.73 25.07
CA VAL A 938 -11.67 -61.69 25.57
C VAL A 938 -12.42 -60.82 26.57
N GLN A 939 -11.71 -60.34 27.58
CA GLN A 939 -12.18 -59.33 28.53
C GLN A 939 -11.40 -58.03 28.32
N MET A 940 -12.13 -56.93 28.22
CA MET A 940 -11.62 -55.57 28.05
C MET A 940 -12.10 -54.70 29.22
N GLN A 941 -11.20 -53.92 29.79
CA GLN A 941 -11.52 -52.99 30.88
C GLN A 941 -10.82 -51.65 30.68
N VAL A 942 -11.62 -50.59 30.54
CA VAL A 942 -11.18 -49.18 30.58
C VAL A 942 -12.08 -48.45 31.58
N LEU A 943 -11.55 -48.13 32.75
CA LEU A 943 -12.31 -47.52 33.84
C LEU A 943 -11.72 -46.15 34.23
N PRO A 944 -12.14 -45.06 33.58
CA PRO A 944 -11.81 -43.72 34.04
C PRO A 944 -12.55 -43.45 35.35
N THR A 945 -11.83 -42.94 36.34
CA THR A 945 -12.39 -42.51 37.61
C THR A 945 -12.65 -41.01 37.55
N LEU A 946 -13.86 -40.61 37.96
CA LEU A 946 -14.18 -39.22 38.23
C LEU A 946 -13.59 -38.86 39.58
N ASP A 947 -12.59 -37.99 39.59
CA ASP A 947 -12.22 -37.33 40.84
C ASP A 947 -13.20 -36.17 41.07
N SER A 948 -13.97 -36.26 42.14
CA SER A 948 -15.03 -35.29 42.48
C SER A 948 -14.70 -34.49 43.74
N GLY A 949 -13.43 -34.49 44.17
CA GLY A 949 -12.95 -33.53 45.14
C GLY A 949 -13.32 -32.11 44.70
N VAL A 950 -14.03 -31.38 45.55
CA VAL A 950 -14.58 -30.03 45.28
C VAL A 950 -13.47 -28.98 45.03
N ASP A 951 -12.20 -29.37 45.16
CA ASP A 951 -11.01 -28.52 45.17
C ASP A 951 -10.13 -28.62 43.90
N GLU A 952 -10.54 -29.33 42.83
CA GLU A 952 -9.75 -29.39 41.59
C GLU A 952 -9.84 -28.08 40.79
N ASN A 953 -8.84 -27.22 41.01
CA ASN A 953 -8.72 -25.90 40.40
C ASN A 953 -7.92 -25.94 39.09
N TYR A 954 -8.40 -25.14 38.13
CA TYR A 954 -7.81 -24.88 36.81
C TYR A 954 -7.36 -23.44 36.81
N TYR A 955 -6.16 -23.18 36.33
CA TYR A 955 -5.59 -21.85 36.38
C TYR A 955 -5.40 -21.32 34.96
N ASN A 956 -6.10 -20.25 34.62
CA ASN A 956 -5.74 -19.45 33.44
C ASN A 956 -4.81 -18.33 33.90
N VAL A 957 -3.68 -18.16 33.22
CA VAL A 957 -2.73 -17.08 33.48
C VAL A 957 -2.91 -16.00 32.42
N ILE A 958 -3.39 -14.83 32.84
CA ILE A 958 -3.82 -13.74 31.98
C ILE A 958 -3.01 -12.48 32.30
N GLY A 959 -2.22 -12.05 31.32
CA GLY A 959 -1.50 -10.78 31.33
C GLY A 959 -1.89 -9.93 30.13
N TYR A 960 -1.82 -8.61 30.22
CA TYR A 960 -2.13 -7.76 29.07
C TYR A 960 -1.21 -6.55 28.92
N LEU A 961 -1.13 -6.06 27.69
CA LEU A 961 -0.58 -4.77 27.32
C LEU A 961 -1.72 -3.84 26.92
N PRO A 962 -1.86 -2.66 27.55
CA PRO A 962 -2.87 -1.69 27.17
C PRO A 962 -2.59 -1.15 25.75
N GLY A 963 -3.66 -0.94 24.98
CA GLY A 963 -3.57 -0.31 23.67
C GLY A 963 -3.33 1.20 23.80
N SER A 964 -2.48 1.76 22.95
CA SER A 964 -2.24 3.21 22.89
C SER A 964 -3.17 3.94 21.91
N GLY A 965 -4.18 3.26 21.37
CA GLY A 965 -5.03 3.71 20.26
C GLY A 965 -6.28 4.49 20.66
N SER A 966 -6.32 5.05 21.87
CA SER A 966 -7.46 5.80 22.43
C SER A 966 -7.89 7.03 21.61
N GLU A 967 -7.05 7.47 20.67
CA GLU A 967 -7.29 8.63 19.82
C GLU A 967 -7.70 8.22 18.38
N VAL A 968 -7.59 6.93 18.02
CA VAL A 968 -7.78 6.42 16.66
C VAL A 968 -9.16 5.78 16.54
N GLN A 969 -10.12 6.45 15.91
CA GLN A 969 -11.48 5.95 15.78
C GLN A 969 -11.66 5.10 14.52
N VAL A 970 -12.26 3.93 14.67
CA VAL A 970 -12.59 2.99 13.60
C VAL A 970 -14.01 3.30 13.07
N PRO A 971 -14.32 3.03 11.79
CA PRO A 971 -15.69 3.14 11.28
C PRO A 971 -16.67 2.36 12.20
N GLY A 972 -17.56 3.08 12.89
CA GLY A 972 -18.40 2.53 13.96
C GLY A 972 -18.34 3.29 15.29
N GLY A 973 -17.41 4.24 15.44
CA GLY A 973 -17.39 5.20 16.56
C GLY A 973 -16.56 4.80 17.78
N LEU A 974 -15.92 3.62 17.78
CA LEU A 974 -15.06 3.13 18.85
C LEU A 974 -13.58 3.34 18.51
N ASN A 975 -12.74 3.52 19.55
CA ASN A 975 -11.30 3.75 19.42
C ASN A 975 -10.53 2.43 19.25
N LEU A 976 -9.31 2.46 18.71
CA LEU A 976 -8.51 1.25 18.48
C LEU A 976 -8.14 0.50 19.77
N ASP A 977 -7.97 1.20 20.88
CA ASP A 977 -7.71 0.61 22.21
C ASP A 977 -8.90 -0.18 22.76
N HIS A 978 -10.10 0.03 22.20
CA HIS A 978 -11.30 -0.76 22.49
C HIS A 978 -11.22 -2.19 21.91
N TYR A 979 -10.39 -2.38 20.89
CA TYR A 979 -10.20 -3.68 20.25
C TYR A 979 -9.06 -4.45 20.91
N VAL A 980 -9.29 -5.76 21.07
CA VAL A 980 -8.36 -6.68 21.73
C VAL A 980 -7.87 -7.72 20.73
N ILE A 981 -6.56 -7.92 20.73
CA ILE A 981 -5.94 -9.11 20.12
C ILE A 981 -5.53 -10.04 21.24
N MET A 982 -6.04 -11.26 21.21
CA MET A 982 -5.69 -12.30 22.16
C MET A 982 -4.60 -13.19 21.54
N VAL A 983 -3.53 -13.42 22.29
CA VAL A 983 -2.51 -14.42 21.98
C VAL A 983 -2.62 -15.49 23.05
N SER A 984 -2.92 -16.72 22.66
CA SER A 984 -3.24 -17.81 23.57
C SER A 984 -2.40 -19.05 23.30
N ALA A 985 -2.13 -19.81 24.36
CA ALA A 985 -1.50 -21.13 24.32
C ALA A 985 -1.95 -21.91 25.55
N TYR A 986 -2.29 -23.19 25.42
CA TYR A 986 -2.50 -24.02 26.60
C TYR A 986 -1.17 -24.55 27.15
N TYR A 987 -1.09 -24.73 28.45
CA TYR A 987 0.14 -25.15 29.15
C TYR A 987 0.00 -26.48 29.88
N ASP A 988 -1.24 -26.96 30.07
CA ASP A 988 -1.49 -28.26 30.67
C ASP A 988 -0.97 -29.38 29.78
N GLY A 989 -0.49 -30.44 30.42
CA GLY A 989 0.01 -31.64 29.77
C GLY A 989 -0.75 -32.88 30.24
N LEU A 990 -0.31 -34.05 29.80
CA LEU A 990 -0.98 -35.31 30.12
C LEU A 990 -0.65 -35.83 31.53
N GLY A 991 0.44 -35.40 32.16
CA GLY A 991 0.83 -35.85 33.50
C GLY A 991 1.62 -37.16 33.53
N VAL A 992 1.45 -37.91 34.62
CA VAL A 992 2.06 -39.23 34.83
C VAL A 992 1.02 -40.32 34.66
N GLY A 993 1.27 -41.29 33.78
CA GLY A 993 0.34 -42.36 33.45
C GLY A 993 0.12 -43.31 34.64
N PRO A 994 -0.95 -44.14 34.60
CA PRO A 994 -1.19 -45.12 35.66
C PRO A 994 -0.10 -46.20 35.75
N ASP A 995 0.74 -46.32 34.72
CA ASP A 995 1.93 -47.15 34.63
C ASP A 995 3.21 -46.45 35.16
N GLY A 996 3.11 -45.20 35.60
CA GLY A 996 4.23 -44.39 36.09
C GLY A 996 5.00 -43.63 35.00
N THR A 997 4.60 -43.75 33.74
CA THR A 997 5.26 -43.08 32.61
C THR A 997 4.98 -41.57 32.62
N LEU A 998 6.02 -40.72 32.57
CA LEU A 998 5.88 -39.27 32.51
C LEU A 998 5.68 -38.79 31.06
N TYR A 999 4.74 -37.87 30.87
CA TYR A 999 4.46 -37.22 29.59
C TYR A 999 4.80 -35.72 29.69
N PRO A 1000 5.99 -35.29 29.22
CA PRO A 1000 6.49 -33.93 29.47
C PRO A 1000 5.75 -32.86 28.68
N GLY A 1001 5.29 -33.12 27.45
CA GLY A 1001 4.57 -32.14 26.61
C GLY A 1001 5.43 -30.97 26.14
N ALA A 1002 6.66 -31.22 25.69
CA ALA A 1002 7.61 -30.18 25.32
C ALA A 1002 7.18 -29.36 24.10
N ASN A 1003 6.75 -30.02 23.03
CA ASN A 1003 6.28 -29.36 21.82
C ASN A 1003 4.79 -29.09 21.87
N ASP A 1004 3.98 -30.05 22.34
CA ASP A 1004 2.52 -29.99 22.30
C ASP A 1004 1.98 -28.69 22.94
N ASN A 1005 2.36 -28.47 24.20
CA ASN A 1005 1.91 -27.34 25.03
C ASN A 1005 3.05 -26.35 25.39
N ALA A 1006 4.20 -26.82 25.91
CA ALA A 1006 5.22 -25.91 26.46
C ALA A 1006 5.82 -24.96 25.41
N SER A 1007 5.98 -25.41 24.17
CA SER A 1007 6.51 -24.59 23.08
C SER A 1007 5.62 -23.38 22.75
N GLY A 1008 4.30 -23.55 22.82
CA GLY A 1008 3.33 -22.48 22.57
C GLY A 1008 3.42 -21.38 23.61
N VAL A 1009 3.45 -21.76 24.89
CA VAL A 1009 3.59 -20.84 26.04
C VAL A 1009 4.94 -20.13 26.01
N ALA A 1010 6.01 -20.85 25.70
CA ALA A 1010 7.34 -20.27 25.57
C ALA A 1010 7.40 -19.21 24.47
N ALA A 1011 6.80 -19.49 23.30
CA ALA A 1011 6.67 -18.51 22.23
C ALA A 1011 5.81 -17.31 22.64
N LEU A 1012 4.71 -17.54 23.36
CA LEU A 1012 3.82 -16.51 23.89
C LEU A 1012 4.57 -15.54 24.82
N LEU A 1013 5.37 -16.05 25.75
CA LEU A 1013 6.17 -15.23 26.68
C LEU A 1013 7.22 -14.38 25.93
N GLU A 1014 7.92 -14.96 24.96
CA GLU A 1014 8.92 -14.24 24.17
C GLU A 1014 8.28 -13.19 23.23
N LEU A 1015 7.09 -13.47 22.68
CA LEU A 1015 6.29 -12.50 21.95
C LEU A 1015 5.85 -11.33 22.84
N ALA A 1016 5.42 -11.61 24.07
CA ALA A 1016 5.03 -10.59 25.04
C ALA A 1016 6.21 -9.66 25.38
N ARG A 1017 7.39 -10.23 25.63
CA ARG A 1017 8.64 -9.49 25.84
C ARG A 1017 8.96 -8.58 24.67
N LEU A 1018 8.97 -9.14 23.45
CA LEU A 1018 9.25 -8.38 22.23
C LEU A 1018 8.30 -7.20 22.03
N LEU A 1019 6.99 -7.41 22.24
CA LEU A 1019 6.00 -6.34 22.10
C LEU A 1019 6.19 -5.25 23.16
N LYS A 1020 6.54 -5.63 24.40
CA LYS A 1020 6.79 -4.68 25.49
C LYS A 1020 8.03 -3.83 25.25
N GLU A 1021 9.12 -4.43 24.77
CA GLU A 1021 10.39 -3.74 24.48
C GLU A 1021 10.38 -3.02 23.13
N SER A 1022 9.42 -3.31 22.26
CA SER A 1022 9.28 -2.69 20.95
C SER A 1022 9.16 -1.16 21.08
N PRO A 1023 9.89 -0.37 20.26
CA PRO A 1023 9.69 1.07 20.17
C PRO A 1023 8.33 1.44 19.53
N TYR A 1024 7.55 0.45 19.12
CA TYR A 1024 6.24 0.58 18.51
C TYR A 1024 5.18 -0.08 19.41
N PRO A 1025 4.63 0.62 20.41
CA PRO A 1025 3.61 0.06 21.30
C PRO A 1025 2.34 -0.32 20.53
N PRO A 1026 1.59 -1.36 20.94
CA PRO A 1026 0.39 -1.76 20.21
C PRO A 1026 -0.70 -0.68 20.33
N LYS A 1027 -1.41 -0.37 19.23
CA LYS A 1027 -2.55 0.58 19.25
C LYS A 1027 -3.80 -0.10 19.84
N ARG A 1028 -3.97 -1.39 19.56
CA ARG A 1028 -4.98 -2.26 20.17
C ARG A 1028 -4.46 -2.85 21.49
N ALA A 1029 -5.35 -3.19 22.41
CA ALA A 1029 -4.94 -3.94 23.58
C ALA A 1029 -4.51 -5.36 23.16
N VAL A 1030 -3.44 -5.88 23.76
CA VAL A 1030 -2.98 -7.25 23.51
C VAL A 1030 -3.07 -8.04 24.80
N VAL A 1031 -3.87 -9.09 24.81
CA VAL A 1031 -4.08 -9.97 25.96
C VAL A 1031 -3.36 -11.28 25.70
N PHE A 1032 -2.48 -11.67 26.62
CA PHE A 1032 -1.71 -12.90 26.58
C PHE A 1032 -2.34 -13.88 27.58
N VAL A 1033 -2.72 -15.07 27.09
CA VAL A 1033 -3.46 -16.07 27.87
C VAL A 1033 -2.74 -17.40 27.80
N ALA A 1034 -2.15 -17.83 28.92
CA ALA A 1034 -1.76 -19.23 29.07
C ALA A 1034 -2.87 -19.96 29.83
N TRP A 1035 -3.50 -20.97 29.24
CA TRP A 1035 -4.71 -21.59 29.80
C TRP A 1035 -4.55 -23.10 30.03
N ALA A 1036 -5.47 -23.68 30.79
CA ALA A 1036 -5.49 -25.11 31.08
C ALA A 1036 -6.80 -25.77 30.63
N GLY A 1037 -6.73 -27.02 30.20
CA GLY A 1037 -7.85 -27.81 29.68
C GLY A 1037 -7.70 -28.23 28.21
N GLY A 1038 -6.64 -27.80 27.53
CA GLY A 1038 -6.42 -28.09 26.11
C GLY A 1038 -6.29 -29.60 25.85
N GLU A 1039 -5.53 -30.29 26.71
CA GLU A 1039 -5.30 -31.74 26.62
C GLU A 1039 -6.56 -32.57 26.91
N ARG A 1040 -7.58 -31.94 27.50
CA ARG A 1040 -8.89 -32.55 27.79
C ARG A 1040 -9.91 -32.33 26.67
N GLY A 1041 -9.49 -31.69 25.57
CA GLY A 1041 -10.39 -31.29 24.49
C GLY A 1041 -11.34 -30.15 24.86
N GLU A 1042 -11.00 -29.35 25.87
CA GLU A 1042 -11.77 -28.16 26.26
C GLU A 1042 -11.35 -26.96 25.41
N GLY A 1043 -12.27 -26.02 25.15
CA GLY A 1043 -11.98 -24.78 24.43
C GLY A 1043 -11.82 -23.59 25.37
N LEU A 1044 -10.89 -22.68 25.06
CA LEU A 1044 -10.73 -21.44 25.81
C LEU A 1044 -11.97 -20.54 25.70
N SER A 1045 -12.70 -20.35 26.80
CA SER A 1045 -13.79 -19.38 26.85
C SER A 1045 -13.26 -17.94 26.88
N VAL A 1046 -13.24 -17.28 25.71
CA VAL A 1046 -12.88 -15.85 25.59
C VAL A 1046 -13.77 -14.99 26.46
N VAL A 1047 -15.05 -15.34 26.62
CA VAL A 1047 -15.98 -14.63 27.49
C VAL A 1047 -15.52 -14.70 28.95
N ASN A 1048 -15.11 -15.88 29.44
CA ASN A 1048 -14.64 -16.02 30.81
C ASN A 1048 -13.33 -15.26 31.04
N VAL A 1049 -12.39 -15.33 30.09
CA VAL A 1049 -11.13 -14.57 30.15
C VAL A 1049 -11.40 -13.07 30.23
N MET A 1050 -12.29 -12.56 29.37
CA MET A 1050 -12.61 -11.12 29.34
C MET A 1050 -13.48 -10.68 30.53
N ASN A 1051 -14.14 -11.61 31.23
CA ASN A 1051 -14.89 -11.32 32.44
C ASN A 1051 -14.06 -11.40 33.73
N ALA A 1052 -12.86 -12.01 33.69
CA ALA A 1052 -11.98 -12.15 34.86
C ALA A 1052 -11.56 -10.78 35.43
N LYS A 1053 -11.36 -9.80 34.53
CA LYS A 1053 -11.01 -8.43 34.89
C LYS A 1053 -12.19 -7.48 34.71
N THR A 1054 -12.48 -6.69 35.73
CA THR A 1054 -13.48 -5.62 35.64
C THR A 1054 -13.12 -4.64 34.52
N GLY A 1055 -14.09 -4.33 33.66
CA GLY A 1055 -13.93 -3.41 32.52
C GLY A 1055 -13.59 -4.09 31.19
N PHE A 1056 -12.98 -5.28 31.19
CA PHE A 1056 -12.65 -6.01 29.96
C PHE A 1056 -13.88 -6.49 29.19
N SER A 1057 -15.01 -6.74 29.86
CA SER A 1057 -16.28 -7.09 29.23
C SER A 1057 -16.80 -6.02 28.24
N SER A 1058 -16.38 -4.76 28.42
CA SER A 1058 -16.68 -3.65 27.51
C SER A 1058 -15.86 -3.69 26.23
N LEU A 1059 -14.71 -4.36 26.20
CA LEU A 1059 -13.81 -4.40 25.05
C LEU A 1059 -14.29 -5.43 24.00
N THR A 1060 -13.88 -5.20 22.75
CA THR A 1060 -14.23 -6.07 21.63
C THR A 1060 -13.01 -6.90 21.19
N VAL A 1061 -13.09 -8.22 21.31
CA VAL A 1061 -12.03 -9.13 20.82
C VAL A 1061 -12.11 -9.22 19.30
N GLU A 1062 -11.09 -8.72 18.61
CA GLU A 1062 -11.02 -8.68 17.14
C GLU A 1062 -10.35 -9.94 16.59
N ALA A 1063 -9.31 -10.44 17.26
CA ALA A 1063 -8.58 -11.61 16.82
C ALA A 1063 -8.06 -12.47 17.99
N VAL A 1064 -7.97 -13.77 17.76
CA VAL A 1064 -7.38 -14.76 18.67
C VAL A 1064 -6.34 -15.57 17.90
N LEU A 1065 -5.10 -15.58 18.40
CA LEU A 1065 -3.97 -16.30 17.83
C LEU A 1065 -3.57 -17.41 18.81
N GLU A 1066 -3.90 -18.66 18.48
CA GLU A 1066 -3.56 -19.83 19.30
C GLU A 1066 -2.22 -20.42 18.85
N LEU A 1067 -1.30 -20.66 19.78
CA LEU A 1067 0.02 -21.25 19.54
C LEU A 1067 0.08 -22.65 20.16
N SER A 1068 0.31 -23.68 19.34
CA SER A 1068 0.41 -25.07 19.78
C SER A 1068 1.32 -25.86 18.85
N GLY A 1069 2.25 -26.66 19.39
CA GLY A 1069 3.18 -27.44 18.56
C GLY A 1069 4.09 -26.61 17.66
N VAL A 1070 4.70 -25.53 18.16
CA VAL A 1070 5.39 -24.54 17.31
C VAL A 1070 6.88 -24.81 17.09
N ALA A 1071 7.44 -25.85 17.71
CA ALA A 1071 8.88 -26.09 17.75
C ALA A 1071 9.35 -27.43 17.18
N ALA A 1072 8.45 -28.39 16.90
CA ALA A 1072 8.79 -29.69 16.32
C ALA A 1072 7.76 -30.13 15.26
N GLY A 1073 8.18 -31.03 14.36
CA GLY A 1073 7.32 -31.71 13.39
C GLY A 1073 8.09 -32.28 12.18
N THR A 1074 7.44 -33.07 11.34
CA THR A 1074 8.07 -33.75 10.18
C THR A 1074 8.15 -32.87 8.92
N GLY A 1075 7.31 -31.83 8.82
CA GLY A 1075 7.20 -30.96 7.67
C GLY A 1075 8.25 -29.85 7.58
N LYS A 1076 8.18 -29.07 6.49
CA LYS A 1076 9.10 -27.93 6.19
C LYS A 1076 8.44 -26.56 6.30
N HIS A 1077 7.15 -26.52 6.63
CA HIS A 1077 6.32 -25.33 6.55
C HIS A 1077 5.66 -25.02 7.89
N MET A 1078 5.45 -23.73 8.14
CA MET A 1078 4.58 -23.26 9.21
C MET A 1078 3.14 -23.62 8.85
N LEU A 1079 2.39 -24.15 9.81
CA LEU A 1079 1.01 -24.56 9.65
C LEU A 1079 0.08 -23.48 10.20
N LEU A 1080 -0.92 -23.11 9.41
CA LEU A 1080 -2.15 -22.50 9.92
C LEU A 1080 -3.27 -23.53 9.88
N GLY A 1081 -3.78 -23.91 11.05
CA GLY A 1081 -4.74 -25.01 11.19
C GLY A 1081 -6.05 -24.80 10.43
N GLU A 1082 -6.71 -25.91 10.15
CA GLU A 1082 -8.04 -25.92 9.54
C GLU A 1082 -9.03 -25.16 10.43
N GLY A 1083 -9.81 -24.23 9.85
CA GLY A 1083 -10.65 -23.30 10.60
C GLY A 1083 -10.02 -21.93 10.90
N SER A 1084 -8.75 -21.70 10.54
CA SER A 1084 -8.15 -20.37 10.60
C SER A 1084 -8.85 -19.39 9.63
N SER A 1085 -9.14 -18.19 10.12
CA SER A 1085 -9.80 -17.12 9.37
C SER A 1085 -8.97 -16.70 8.15
N TYR A 1086 -9.63 -16.65 6.99
CA TYR A 1086 -8.99 -16.30 5.71
C TYR A 1086 -8.16 -15.01 5.75
N ARG A 1087 -8.66 -13.98 6.45
CA ARG A 1087 -7.96 -12.69 6.61
C ARG A 1087 -6.63 -12.85 7.35
N LEU A 1088 -6.61 -13.62 8.43
CA LEU A 1088 -5.38 -13.90 9.18
C LEU A 1088 -4.44 -14.80 8.37
N VAL A 1089 -4.95 -15.75 7.59
CA VAL A 1089 -4.13 -16.55 6.66
C VAL A 1089 -3.39 -15.63 5.66
N ARG A 1090 -4.08 -14.66 5.05
CA ARG A 1090 -3.44 -13.70 4.14
C ARG A 1090 -2.40 -12.82 4.84
N LEU A 1091 -2.68 -12.38 6.07
CA LEU A 1091 -1.73 -11.60 6.88
C LEU A 1091 -0.45 -12.40 7.13
N PHE A 1092 -0.59 -13.64 7.62
CA PHE A 1092 0.54 -14.52 7.90
C PHE A 1092 1.30 -14.93 6.63
N GLN A 1093 0.64 -15.15 5.49
CA GLN A 1093 1.32 -15.38 4.21
C GLN A 1093 2.20 -14.19 3.79
N ARG A 1094 1.71 -12.96 3.99
CA ARG A 1094 2.49 -11.73 3.70
C ARG A 1094 3.67 -11.57 4.66
N ALA A 1095 3.50 -11.90 5.94
CA ALA A 1095 4.59 -11.89 6.91
C ALA A 1095 5.64 -12.97 6.59
N ALA A 1096 5.20 -14.20 6.36
CA ALA A 1096 6.04 -15.38 6.09
C ALA A 1096 6.87 -15.20 4.81
N SER A 1097 6.26 -14.75 3.71
CA SER A 1097 6.97 -14.50 2.45
C SER A 1097 8.10 -13.47 2.59
N ARG A 1098 7.96 -12.47 3.47
CA ARG A 1098 9.00 -11.47 3.74
C ARG A 1098 10.11 -11.97 4.64
N LEU A 1099 9.86 -13.02 5.42
CA LEU A 1099 10.85 -13.70 6.26
C LEU A 1099 11.47 -14.93 5.56
N GLY A 1100 10.97 -15.31 4.37
CA GLY A 1100 11.41 -16.50 3.66
C GLY A 1100 10.92 -17.81 4.31
N VAL A 1101 9.81 -17.76 5.03
CA VAL A 1101 9.18 -18.92 5.68
C VAL A 1101 8.05 -19.44 4.80
N GLY A 1102 8.04 -20.75 4.53
CA GLY A 1102 6.94 -21.39 3.81
C GLY A 1102 5.75 -21.65 4.73
N LEU A 1103 4.53 -21.51 4.22
CA LEU A 1103 3.29 -21.63 4.97
C LEU A 1103 2.32 -22.61 4.28
N THR A 1104 1.66 -23.46 5.06
CA THR A 1104 0.64 -24.42 4.59
C THR A 1104 -0.62 -24.32 5.45
N THR A 1105 -1.77 -24.68 4.87
CA THR A 1105 -3.05 -24.85 5.58
C THR A 1105 -3.56 -26.28 5.52
N ARG A 1106 -2.75 -27.21 5.01
CA ARG A 1106 -3.09 -28.64 4.84
C ARG A 1106 -2.18 -29.56 5.67
N GLY A 1107 -1.39 -28.97 6.56
CA GLY A 1107 -0.49 -29.73 7.43
C GLY A 1107 -1.19 -30.29 8.66
N ARG A 1108 -0.46 -31.08 9.44
CA ARG A 1108 -0.96 -31.74 10.67
C ARG A 1108 -0.33 -31.09 11.91
N GLY A 1109 -1.15 -30.61 12.85
CA GLY A 1109 -0.72 -30.08 14.15
C GLY A 1109 -0.87 -31.13 15.26
N PRO A 1110 -0.47 -30.87 16.51
CA PRO A 1110 -0.44 -31.88 17.59
C PRO A 1110 -1.75 -32.67 17.80
N HIS A 1111 -2.88 -32.00 17.63
CA HIS A 1111 -4.23 -32.56 17.83
C HIS A 1111 -4.92 -32.95 16.51
N ALA A 1112 -4.18 -33.28 15.45
CA ALA A 1112 -4.75 -33.55 14.13
C ALA A 1112 -5.74 -34.73 14.10
N ASP A 1113 -5.54 -35.74 14.95
CA ASP A 1113 -6.37 -36.95 15.00
C ASP A 1113 -7.65 -36.77 15.86
N LEU A 1114 -7.66 -35.77 16.74
CA LEU A 1114 -8.82 -35.37 17.55
C LEU A 1114 -8.96 -33.85 17.52
N PRO A 1115 -9.31 -33.26 16.36
CA PRO A 1115 -9.34 -31.82 16.20
C PRO A 1115 -10.42 -31.21 17.10
N VAL A 1116 -9.99 -30.58 18.18
CA VAL A 1116 -10.86 -29.81 19.05
C VAL A 1116 -11.23 -28.53 18.31
N GLN A 1117 -12.51 -28.33 18.00
CA GLN A 1117 -12.95 -27.03 17.51
C GLN A 1117 -12.68 -26.00 18.61
N ALA A 1118 -11.80 -25.05 18.34
CA ALA A 1118 -11.43 -24.03 19.29
C ALA A 1118 -12.67 -23.22 19.71
N GLY A 1119 -13.21 -23.55 20.88
CA GLY A 1119 -14.44 -23.00 21.41
C GLY A 1119 -14.22 -21.63 22.05
N PHE A 1120 -13.97 -20.60 21.24
CA PHE A 1120 -13.73 -19.23 21.71
C PHE A 1120 -14.98 -18.47 22.18
N GLY A 1121 -16.04 -19.17 22.61
CA GLY A 1121 -17.16 -18.57 23.35
C GLY A 1121 -18.08 -17.60 22.59
N GLY A 1122 -18.30 -17.80 21.28
CA GLY A 1122 -19.46 -17.20 20.59
C GLY A 1122 -19.40 -15.70 20.22
N ARG A 1123 -18.23 -15.05 20.24
CA ARG A 1123 -18.04 -13.75 19.54
C ARG A 1123 -17.33 -13.96 18.20
N SER A 1124 -17.70 -13.18 17.18
CA SER A 1124 -17.16 -13.19 15.81
C SER A 1124 -15.75 -12.59 15.72
N ALA A 1125 -14.79 -13.13 16.46
CA ALA A 1125 -13.38 -12.76 16.37
C ALA A 1125 -12.68 -13.59 15.27
N LEU A 1126 -11.69 -12.99 14.60
CA LEU A 1126 -10.85 -13.70 13.64
C LEU A 1126 -9.91 -14.64 14.39
N THR A 1127 -9.88 -15.92 14.01
CA THR A 1127 -9.06 -16.93 14.70
C THR A 1127 -7.93 -17.43 13.80
N ALA A 1128 -6.77 -17.69 14.38
CA ALA A 1128 -5.70 -18.39 13.69
C ALA A 1128 -5.08 -19.42 14.64
N TYR A 1129 -5.02 -20.67 14.18
CA TYR A 1129 -4.31 -21.74 14.87
C TYR A 1129 -2.94 -21.89 14.25
N ILE A 1130 -1.88 -21.72 15.05
CA ILE A 1130 -0.52 -21.62 14.57
C ILE A 1130 0.29 -22.78 15.12
N SER A 1131 0.90 -23.54 14.20
CA SER A 1131 1.69 -24.72 14.53
C SER A 1131 2.82 -24.94 13.51
N TRP A 1132 3.56 -26.03 13.65
CA TRP A 1132 4.46 -26.54 12.62
C TRP A 1132 3.85 -27.77 11.95
N ASP A 1133 4.07 -27.93 10.64
CA ASP A 1133 3.56 -29.08 9.90
C ASP A 1133 4.20 -30.40 10.39
N GLY A 1134 3.37 -31.37 10.74
CA GLY A 1134 3.76 -32.68 11.28
C GLY A 1134 4.06 -32.69 12.78
N ALA A 1135 3.53 -31.72 13.53
CA ALA A 1135 3.74 -31.62 14.98
C ALA A 1135 3.02 -32.72 15.79
N ASP A 1136 2.13 -33.50 15.17
CA ASP A 1136 1.45 -34.68 15.73
C ASP A 1136 2.36 -35.90 15.96
N GLN A 1137 3.54 -35.93 15.35
CA GLN A 1137 4.42 -37.11 15.37
C GLN A 1137 4.71 -37.63 16.79
N TRP A 1138 5.05 -36.74 17.71
CA TRP A 1138 5.41 -37.08 19.09
C TRP A 1138 4.34 -36.65 20.09
N ALA A 1139 3.31 -35.93 19.64
CA ALA A 1139 2.25 -35.44 20.50
C ALA A 1139 1.62 -36.60 21.29
N HIS A 1140 1.33 -36.32 22.56
CA HIS A 1140 0.81 -37.28 23.53
C HIS A 1140 1.71 -38.50 23.86
N THR A 1141 2.97 -38.50 23.46
CA THR A 1141 3.92 -39.59 23.78
C THR A 1141 4.98 -39.14 24.79
N PRO A 1142 5.67 -40.06 25.49
CA PRO A 1142 6.81 -39.73 26.36
C PRO A 1142 7.99 -39.10 25.59
N GLN A 1143 8.06 -39.30 24.28
CA GLN A 1143 9.07 -38.73 23.39
C GLN A 1143 8.79 -37.26 23.04
N ASP A 1144 7.67 -36.67 23.46
CA ASP A 1144 7.50 -35.22 23.44
C ASP A 1144 8.29 -34.55 24.58
N ASP A 1145 9.61 -34.70 24.51
CA ASP A 1145 10.60 -34.21 25.45
C ASP A 1145 11.43 -33.07 24.84
N LEU A 1146 12.42 -32.58 25.61
CA LEU A 1146 13.29 -31.49 25.15
C LEU A 1146 14.13 -31.84 23.91
N ASN A 1147 14.37 -33.11 23.61
CA ASN A 1147 15.15 -33.53 22.46
C ASN A 1147 14.37 -33.43 21.15
N SER A 1148 13.03 -33.41 21.22
CA SER A 1148 12.16 -33.24 20.05
C SER A 1148 12.18 -31.80 19.48
N ILE A 1149 12.62 -30.82 20.28
CA ILE A 1149 12.52 -29.39 19.99
C ILE A 1149 13.59 -28.91 19.01
N ASP A 1150 13.17 -28.26 17.92
CA ASP A 1150 14.04 -27.57 16.97
C ASP A 1150 13.97 -26.04 17.18
N PRO A 1151 15.04 -25.40 17.70
CA PRO A 1151 15.08 -23.96 17.92
C PRO A 1151 14.88 -23.13 16.65
N GLU A 1152 15.24 -23.65 15.48
CA GLU A 1152 15.10 -22.93 14.21
C GLU A 1152 13.64 -22.86 13.75
N ARG A 1153 12.84 -23.89 14.05
CA ARG A 1153 11.38 -23.88 13.80
C ARG A 1153 10.69 -22.90 14.74
N LEU A 1154 11.01 -22.98 16.02
CA LEU A 1154 10.54 -22.05 17.05
C LEU A 1154 10.86 -20.60 16.67
N ARG A 1155 12.08 -20.34 16.18
CA ARG A 1155 12.48 -19.01 15.66
C ARG A 1155 11.62 -18.57 14.49
N LYS A 1156 11.40 -19.42 13.47
CA LYS A 1156 10.61 -19.08 12.27
C LYS A 1156 9.16 -18.78 12.61
N VAL A 1157 8.54 -19.61 13.45
CA VAL A 1157 7.16 -19.40 13.92
C VAL A 1157 7.09 -18.12 14.74
N GLY A 1158 7.97 -17.96 15.73
CA GLY A 1158 8.04 -16.77 16.59
C GLY A 1158 8.21 -15.46 15.80
N GLN A 1159 9.17 -15.40 14.87
CA GLN A 1159 9.39 -14.21 14.03
C GLN A 1159 8.19 -13.90 13.13
N THR A 1160 7.55 -14.92 12.56
CA THR A 1160 6.39 -14.74 11.68
C THR A 1160 5.19 -14.25 12.47
N THR A 1161 4.92 -14.86 13.63
CA THR A 1161 3.85 -14.43 14.54
C THR A 1161 4.11 -13.03 15.09
N ALA A 1162 5.35 -12.69 15.45
CA ALA A 1162 5.72 -11.35 15.91
C ALA A 1162 5.45 -10.27 14.85
N LEU A 1163 5.82 -10.54 13.59
CA LEU A 1163 5.58 -9.61 12.49
C LEU A 1163 4.07 -9.44 12.23
N SER A 1164 3.32 -10.54 12.19
CA SER A 1164 1.86 -10.51 12.05
C SER A 1164 1.18 -9.76 13.21
N LEU A 1165 1.64 -9.98 14.45
CA LEU A 1165 1.09 -9.34 15.65
C LEU A 1165 1.40 -7.83 15.69
N LEU A 1166 2.60 -7.40 15.29
CA LEU A 1166 2.95 -5.98 15.15
C LEU A 1166 2.10 -5.26 14.09
N MET A 1167 1.81 -5.94 12.98
CA MET A 1167 0.89 -5.42 11.95
C MET A 1167 -0.54 -5.34 12.48
N LEU A 1168 -1.06 -6.46 13.00
CA LEU A 1168 -2.43 -6.58 13.48
C LEU A 1168 -2.73 -5.61 14.64
N SER A 1169 -1.78 -5.40 15.55
CA SER A 1169 -1.96 -4.51 16.71
C SER A 1169 -1.88 -3.02 16.39
N ARG A 1170 -1.40 -2.63 15.21
CA ARG A 1170 -1.15 -1.20 14.88
C ARG A 1170 -1.84 -0.69 13.63
N GLU A 1171 -2.15 -1.55 12.66
CA GLU A 1171 -2.74 -1.12 11.39
C GLU A 1171 -4.27 -1.15 11.47
N MET A 1172 -4.96 -0.14 10.92
CA MET A 1172 -6.42 -0.17 10.85
C MET A 1172 -6.84 -1.33 9.96
N SER A 1173 -7.79 -2.14 10.41
CA SER A 1173 -8.21 -3.37 9.73
C SER A 1173 -8.83 -3.03 8.36
N GLY A 1174 -7.99 -3.02 7.33
CA GLY A 1174 -8.34 -2.95 5.92
C GLY A 1174 -7.59 -4.01 5.10
N TRP A 1175 -7.28 -5.15 5.73
CA TRP A 1175 -6.50 -6.25 5.16
C TRP A 1175 -7.33 -7.33 4.49
#